data_AF-A0A6A5FLN6-F1
#
_entry.id   AF-A0A6A5FLN6-F1
#
_cell.length_a   1.000
_cell.length_b   1.000
_cell.length_c   1.000
_cell.angle_alpha   90.00
_cell.angle_beta   90.00
_cell.angle_gamma   90.00
#
_symmetry.space_group_name_H-M   'P 1'
#
loop_
_entity.id
_entity.type
_entity.pdbx_description
1 polymer ?
#
loop_
_entity_poly.entity_id
_entity_poly.type
_entity_poly.pdbx_seq_one_letter_code
_entity_poly.pdbx_strand_id
1 'polypeptide(L)'
;MITVRRMLQQALRVSVRNAFPLVKWMERWAEGASTKQQTLKTLGDMPGPSVASFAWDLFAKRGLSRLHELQLKGVQRYGPMWKASFGPILTVHVADPALIEQVLRQEGQHPMRSDLSSWKDYRKLRGHHYGLLTSEGEEWQSVRSLLGKHMLRPKAVEAYDKTLNGVVGDLVSKLRLRRRSQGLVNDIASEFYRFGLEGISSVLFESRIGCLDEVVPEETERFIQSINTMFVMTLLTMAMPKWLHQLFPKPWNIFCQCWDYMFDFAKGHIDQRLTAEAEKVACGEKVEGRYLTYFLSRTGLPMKTVYSNVTELLLAGVDTISSTMSWSLYELSRHPKVQALLRDEVLRVLEGRSVPEAADVARMPLLKATVKEVLRLYPVIPANARVITERDIQVGGYLIPKNTLITLCHFATSRDPAVFANPDEFQPHRWLNKDQTHHPYASVPFGVGKRSCIGRRIAELELYLALSRILVEFDVKPDPEGISVKPMTRTLLVPENQEKMQAGDPAVGAPMAVAGAQSRSEDEESLGVKDVKRTATQAFGSGVPKRRSSSRSIKRKKFDDELVESSLVKSSSRVKGPPVIEPVRCSGSEPSSSEKKKVTKSGNALTPPLTMLVNPAPITKRVKKSKQPLHITKDLGRWKPTDDLLLINAVLQTTDLTSVHLGVKFSCRFTLREIKERWYALLYDPVISKLAWQAMRQLHPEAIAAIQSKALFSQVEEALLAKIGSTSQPKVDMFQELLSKHPGVFHPSRTPKSLLVHWQLLKQYYLLDDQSVQPLPKGDQVLNFSDAEQMVDDVKLKESRDEVLEHELMISDRHQKREIRQLEQELPRWQVLVDSITGMSMPDFDNQTLAALRGRMVRYLMRSREITLGRATKDKPIDVDLSLEGPAWKISRKQGIIKLKNNGDFFIANEGRRPIYIDGRPVLSGNKWKLNNNSVVEIAGLRFVFLINLELISLIKAEAAKMTPQ
;
A
#
# COMPACT_ATOMS: atom_id res chain seq x y z
N MET A 1 5.61 31.14 75.07
CA MET A 1 5.64 30.35 73.81
C MET A 1 4.44 30.55 72.86
N ILE A 2 3.47 31.43 73.11
CA ILE A 2 2.27 31.55 72.22
C ILE A 2 2.43 32.62 71.12
N THR A 3 3.10 33.75 71.40
CA THR A 3 3.21 34.90 70.49
C THR A 3 3.96 34.59 69.19
N VAL A 4 5.11 33.92 69.28
CA VAL A 4 5.94 33.53 68.11
C VAL A 4 5.18 32.61 67.14
N ARG A 5 4.29 31.76 67.67
CA ARG A 5 3.50 30.81 66.87
C ARG A 5 2.41 31.50 66.03
N ARG A 6 1.92 32.68 66.45
CA ARG A 6 0.98 33.50 65.65
C ARG A 6 1.67 34.26 64.52
N MET A 7 2.87 34.82 64.73
CA MET A 7 3.62 35.50 63.65
C MET A 7 3.97 34.54 62.49
N LEU A 8 4.43 33.33 62.80
CA LEU A 8 4.70 32.29 61.79
C LEU A 8 3.44 31.85 61.01
N GLN A 9 2.24 31.98 61.59
CA GLN A 9 0.98 31.67 60.89
C GLN A 9 0.44 32.82 60.02
N GLN A 10 0.89 34.07 60.20
CA GLN A 10 0.56 35.17 59.28
C GLN A 10 1.51 35.25 58.07
N ALA A 11 2.77 34.84 58.22
CA ALA A 11 3.74 34.83 57.11
C ALA A 11 3.37 33.85 55.97
N LEU A 12 2.67 32.75 56.28
CA LEU A 12 2.38 31.65 55.35
C LEU A 12 1.10 31.82 54.49
N ARG A 13 0.60 33.04 54.29
CA ARG A 13 -0.60 33.33 53.48
C ARG A 13 -0.35 34.06 52.16
N VAL A 14 0.90 34.17 51.69
CA VAL A 14 1.23 34.85 50.41
C VAL A 14 1.71 33.87 49.33
N SER A 15 0.98 33.86 48.21
CA SER A 15 1.32 33.30 46.88
C SER A 15 1.79 31.84 46.77
N VAL A 16 0.83 30.93 46.64
CA VAL A 16 1.04 29.56 46.09
C VAL A 16 1.28 29.58 44.56
N ARG A 17 1.29 30.74 43.89
CA ARG A 17 1.38 30.84 42.41
C ARG A 17 2.78 30.73 41.82
N ASN A 18 3.86 30.89 42.60
CA ASN A 18 5.22 31.02 42.05
C ASN A 18 6.10 29.75 42.14
N ALA A 19 5.61 28.63 42.70
CA ALA A 19 6.40 27.39 42.81
C ALA A 19 6.45 26.55 41.50
N PHE A 20 5.52 26.79 40.58
CA PHE A 20 5.34 25.98 39.36
C PHE A 20 6.55 25.95 38.39
N PRO A 21 7.35 27.03 38.22
CA PRO A 21 8.52 27.01 37.35
C PRO A 21 9.64 26.09 37.85
N LEU A 22 9.88 26.05 39.17
CA LEU A 22 10.94 25.25 39.77
C LEU A 22 10.65 23.74 39.67
N VAL A 23 9.40 23.34 39.94
CA VAL A 23 8.96 21.94 39.74
C VAL A 23 9.13 21.53 38.28
N LYS A 24 8.68 22.35 37.32
CA LYS A 24 8.90 22.09 35.88
C LYS A 24 10.36 22.07 35.46
N TRP A 25 11.23 22.82 36.14
CA TRP A 25 12.66 22.83 35.84
C TRP A 25 13.32 21.53 36.34
N MET A 26 12.95 21.06 37.53
CA MET A 26 13.41 19.77 38.07
C MET A 26 12.82 18.57 37.30
N GLU A 27 11.55 18.62 36.89
CA GLU A 27 10.95 17.62 35.97
C GLU A 27 11.74 17.55 34.66
N ARG A 28 12.02 18.70 34.03
CA ARG A 28 12.86 18.76 32.81
C ARG A 28 14.29 18.28 33.01
N TRP A 29 14.88 18.50 34.18
CA TRP A 29 16.21 17.98 34.51
C TRP A 29 16.20 16.45 34.68
N ALA A 30 15.15 15.90 35.29
CA ALA A 30 14.94 14.46 35.40
C ALA A 30 14.63 13.79 34.04
N GLU A 31 13.83 14.43 33.19
CA GLU A 31 13.60 14.00 31.80
C GLU A 31 14.92 14.00 31.01
N GLY A 32 15.72 15.06 31.09
CA GLY A 32 17.03 15.15 30.42
C GLY A 32 18.07 14.15 30.94
N ALA A 33 18.06 13.86 32.24
CA ALA A 33 18.96 12.86 32.86
C ALA A 33 18.59 11.41 32.53
N SER A 34 17.36 11.14 32.07
CA SER A 34 16.89 9.80 31.71
C SER A 34 17.23 9.39 30.27
N THR A 35 17.59 10.34 29.39
CA THR A 35 18.02 10.07 28.02
C THR A 35 19.43 9.45 27.92
N LYS A 36 19.57 8.19 28.37
CA LYS A 36 20.47 7.26 27.69
C LYS A 36 19.97 7.15 26.24
N GLN A 37 20.74 7.70 25.29
CA GLN A 37 20.57 7.32 23.89
C GLN A 37 20.82 5.82 23.79
N GLN A 38 19.75 5.04 23.65
CA GLN A 38 19.87 3.64 23.24
C GLN A 38 20.36 3.67 21.79
N THR A 39 21.65 3.41 21.61
CA THR A 39 22.23 3.11 20.29
C THR A 39 21.45 1.94 19.69
N LEU A 40 20.78 2.19 18.57
CA LEU A 40 19.99 1.17 17.89
C LEU A 40 20.90 0.01 17.50
N LYS A 41 20.52 -1.19 17.91
CA LYS A 41 21.28 -2.39 17.61
C LYS A 41 21.20 -2.69 16.12
N THR A 42 22.31 -3.11 15.52
CA THR A 42 22.37 -3.49 14.11
C THR A 42 21.93 -4.94 13.92
N LEU A 43 21.76 -5.39 12.67
CA LEU A 43 21.69 -6.82 12.38
C LEU A 43 22.95 -7.59 12.81
N GLY A 44 24.10 -6.92 12.99
CA GLY A 44 25.31 -7.53 13.56
C GLY A 44 25.07 -8.05 14.99
N ASP A 45 24.43 -7.22 15.82
CA ASP A 45 24.18 -7.47 17.25
C ASP A 45 23.01 -8.43 17.53
N MET A 46 22.24 -8.79 16.51
CA MET A 46 21.08 -9.67 16.64
C MET A 46 21.52 -11.14 16.86
N PRO A 47 20.93 -11.87 17.83
CA PRO A 47 21.26 -13.28 18.08
C PRO A 47 20.82 -14.18 16.92
N GLY A 48 21.38 -15.39 16.84
CA GLY A 48 21.01 -16.40 15.84
C GLY A 48 21.98 -17.59 15.79
N PRO A 49 21.64 -18.66 15.05
CA PRO A 49 22.57 -19.76 14.76
C PRO A 49 23.70 -19.32 13.82
N SER A 50 24.84 -20.02 13.89
CA SER A 50 25.86 -19.93 12.83
C SER A 50 25.33 -20.53 11.52
N VAL A 51 25.87 -20.09 10.38
CA VAL A 51 25.44 -20.57 9.04
C VAL A 51 25.54 -22.10 8.94
N ALA A 52 26.62 -22.68 9.47
CA ALA A 52 26.80 -24.14 9.52
C ALA A 52 25.77 -24.83 10.44
N SER A 53 25.49 -24.26 11.62
CA SER A 53 24.47 -24.82 12.52
C SER A 53 23.06 -24.74 11.94
N PHE A 54 22.73 -23.67 11.19
CA PHE A 54 21.43 -23.51 10.56
C PHE A 54 21.26 -24.43 9.36
N ALA A 55 22.30 -24.58 8.52
CA ALA A 55 22.32 -25.58 7.45
C ALA A 55 22.20 -27.02 8.00
N TRP A 56 22.89 -27.32 9.11
CA TRP A 56 22.77 -28.63 9.76
C TRP A 56 21.35 -28.89 10.31
N ASP A 57 20.76 -27.92 11.01
CA ASP A 57 19.38 -28.04 11.52
C ASP A 57 18.36 -28.14 10.35
N LEU A 58 18.57 -27.44 9.23
CA LEU A 58 17.74 -27.52 8.01
C LEU A 58 17.79 -28.88 7.29
N PHE A 59 18.99 -29.37 6.99
CA PHE A 59 19.17 -30.54 6.11
C PHE A 59 19.36 -31.85 6.88
N ALA A 60 20.30 -31.90 7.84
CA ALA A 60 20.65 -33.14 8.52
C ALA A 60 19.58 -33.61 9.53
N LYS A 61 18.83 -32.68 10.15
CA LYS A 61 17.76 -33.00 11.12
C LYS A 61 16.35 -33.02 10.52
N ARG A 62 16.22 -33.16 9.20
CA ARG A 62 14.94 -33.01 8.46
C ARG A 62 14.25 -31.65 8.71
N GLY A 63 15.01 -30.59 9.06
CA GLY A 63 14.45 -29.29 9.45
C GLY A 63 13.55 -28.64 8.41
N LEU A 64 13.79 -28.88 7.12
CA LEU A 64 12.89 -28.47 6.03
C LEU A 64 11.46 -29.03 6.17
N SER A 65 11.29 -30.25 6.72
CA SER A 65 9.96 -30.78 7.03
C SER A 65 9.42 -30.41 8.42
N ARG A 66 10.24 -29.72 9.23
CA ARG A 66 9.97 -29.34 10.63
C ARG A 66 10.20 -27.84 10.89
N LEU A 67 10.02 -26.99 9.88
CA LEU A 67 10.23 -25.54 9.95
C LEU A 67 9.38 -24.87 11.06
N HIS A 68 8.20 -25.42 11.34
CA HIS A 68 7.34 -24.99 12.45
C HIS A 68 7.98 -25.23 13.84
N GLU A 69 8.63 -26.39 14.06
CA GLU A 69 9.37 -26.67 15.30
C GLU A 69 10.62 -25.79 15.44
N LEU A 70 11.26 -25.42 14.33
CA LEU A 70 12.42 -24.52 14.34
C LEU A 70 12.06 -23.11 14.84
N GLN A 71 10.79 -22.69 14.75
CA GLN A 71 10.33 -21.44 15.37
C GLN A 71 10.35 -21.53 16.89
N LEU A 72 9.79 -22.60 17.47
CA LEU A 72 9.78 -22.83 18.91
C LEU A 72 11.21 -22.97 19.47
N LYS A 73 12.04 -23.76 18.79
CA LYS A 73 13.47 -23.93 19.12
C LYS A 73 14.27 -22.63 18.95
N GLY A 74 13.86 -21.77 18.02
CA GLY A 74 14.42 -20.42 17.83
C GLY A 74 14.10 -19.50 19.00
N VAL A 75 12.82 -19.40 19.39
CA VAL A 75 12.36 -18.62 20.55
C VAL A 75 13.09 -19.06 21.82
N GLN A 76 13.17 -20.37 22.08
CA GLN A 76 13.82 -20.92 23.28
C GLN A 76 15.32 -20.62 23.35
N ARG A 77 16.02 -20.52 22.21
CA ARG A 77 17.48 -20.31 22.14
C ARG A 77 17.89 -18.84 22.02
N TYR A 78 17.10 -18.02 21.34
CA TYR A 78 17.49 -16.68 20.89
C TYR A 78 16.51 -15.57 21.30
N GLY A 79 15.36 -15.93 21.90
CA GLY A 79 14.33 -14.98 22.32
C GLY A 79 13.36 -14.58 21.19
N PRO A 80 12.61 -13.48 21.37
CA PRO A 80 11.46 -13.14 20.50
C PRO A 80 11.83 -12.70 19.08
N MET A 81 13.11 -12.43 18.80
CA MET A 81 13.59 -12.06 17.46
C MET A 81 15.05 -12.47 17.26
N TRP A 82 15.35 -13.12 16.14
CA TRP A 82 16.69 -13.62 15.81
C TRP A 82 16.94 -13.58 14.29
N LYS A 83 18.21 -13.54 13.88
CA LYS A 83 18.60 -13.69 12.46
C LYS A 83 18.95 -15.14 12.15
N ALA A 84 18.76 -15.56 10.90
CA ALA A 84 19.30 -16.79 10.36
C ALA A 84 19.74 -16.57 8.90
N SER A 85 20.79 -17.26 8.47
CA SER A 85 21.34 -17.14 7.11
C SER A 85 21.50 -18.51 6.46
N PHE A 86 20.97 -18.67 5.26
CA PHE A 86 21.20 -19.85 4.42
C PHE A 86 21.50 -19.44 2.98
N GLY A 87 22.68 -19.84 2.48
CA GLY A 87 23.17 -19.40 1.17
C GLY A 87 23.18 -17.87 1.04
N PRO A 88 22.60 -17.29 -0.02
CA PRO A 88 22.48 -15.83 -0.17
C PRO A 88 21.33 -15.20 0.65
N ILE A 89 20.51 -16.00 1.35
CA ILE A 89 19.31 -15.52 2.04
C ILE A 89 19.63 -15.28 3.52
N LEU A 90 19.63 -14.00 3.92
CA LEU A 90 19.54 -13.56 5.31
C LEU A 90 18.06 -13.29 5.65
N THR A 91 17.57 -13.85 6.76
CA THR A 91 16.23 -13.55 7.28
C THR A 91 16.25 -13.19 8.77
N VAL A 92 15.36 -12.27 9.16
CA VAL A 92 15.04 -11.96 10.56
C VAL A 92 13.74 -12.65 10.91
N HIS A 93 13.79 -13.60 11.83
CA HIS A 93 12.61 -14.23 12.43
C HIS A 93 12.06 -13.37 13.55
N VAL A 94 10.74 -13.15 13.56
CA VAL A 94 10.02 -12.37 14.58
C VAL A 94 8.89 -13.23 15.13
N ALA A 95 8.93 -13.52 16.43
CA ALA A 95 8.08 -14.48 17.11
C ALA A 95 7.39 -13.92 18.36
N ASP A 96 7.29 -12.58 18.45
CA ASP A 96 6.49 -11.86 19.44
C ASP A 96 5.35 -11.10 18.73
N PRO A 97 4.11 -11.14 19.23
CA PRO A 97 2.96 -10.51 18.57
C PRO A 97 3.05 -8.99 18.41
N ALA A 98 3.67 -8.27 19.35
CA ALA A 98 3.83 -6.82 19.30
C ALA A 98 4.99 -6.40 18.38
N LEU A 99 6.02 -7.24 18.24
CA LEU A 99 7.06 -7.08 17.22
C LEU A 99 6.52 -7.38 15.81
N ILE A 100 5.65 -8.39 15.65
CA ILE A 100 4.93 -8.65 14.39
C ILE A 100 4.07 -7.43 14.03
N GLU A 101 3.37 -6.83 14.99
CA GLU A 101 2.63 -5.59 14.80
C GLU A 101 3.55 -4.42 14.38
N GLN A 102 4.71 -4.24 15.02
CA GLN A 102 5.69 -3.20 14.63
C GLN A 102 6.17 -3.36 13.18
N VAL A 103 6.39 -4.59 12.71
CA VAL A 103 6.74 -4.84 11.30
C VAL A 103 5.58 -4.46 10.38
N LEU A 104 4.36 -4.93 10.67
CA LEU A 104 3.20 -4.73 9.79
C LEU A 104 2.70 -3.28 9.78
N ARG A 105 2.88 -2.52 10.86
CA ARG A 105 2.61 -1.06 10.90
C ARG A 105 3.63 -0.23 10.12
N GLN A 106 4.80 -0.78 9.79
CA GLN A 106 5.83 -0.10 8.99
C GLN A 106 5.80 -0.51 7.50
N GLU A 107 4.86 -1.37 7.13
CA GLU A 107 4.60 -1.86 5.77
C GLU A 107 4.35 -0.71 4.76
N GLY A 108 4.93 -0.84 3.56
CA GLY A 108 4.85 0.15 2.49
C GLY A 108 3.51 0.16 1.75
N GLN A 109 3.38 1.02 0.72
CA GLN A 109 2.12 1.12 -0.04
C GLN A 109 1.75 -0.20 -0.73
N HIS A 110 2.76 -0.94 -1.20
CA HIS A 110 2.65 -2.22 -1.91
C HIS A 110 3.40 -3.32 -1.13
N PRO A 111 2.73 -4.12 -0.29
CA PRO A 111 3.39 -5.08 0.59
C PRO A 111 4.14 -6.17 -0.18
N MET A 112 5.46 -6.28 0.01
CA MET A 112 6.30 -7.29 -0.66
C MET A 112 6.52 -8.54 0.21
N ARG A 113 6.65 -9.70 -0.43
CA ARG A 113 6.93 -11.01 0.17
C ARG A 113 8.31 -11.54 -0.32
N SER A 114 8.66 -12.77 0.03
CA SER A 114 9.83 -13.45 -0.54
C SER A 114 9.68 -13.67 -2.05
N ASP A 115 10.78 -13.58 -2.79
CA ASP A 115 10.77 -13.68 -4.26
C ASP A 115 10.62 -15.13 -4.74
N LEU A 116 9.51 -15.44 -5.42
CA LEU A 116 9.26 -16.72 -6.09
C LEU A 116 10.03 -16.78 -7.43
N SER A 117 11.36 -16.69 -7.35
CA SER A 117 12.26 -16.49 -8.48
C SER A 117 12.12 -17.56 -9.58
N SER A 118 12.12 -18.86 -9.21
CA SER A 118 11.90 -19.98 -10.14
C SER A 118 10.58 -19.86 -10.90
N TRP A 119 9.50 -19.46 -10.22
CA TRP A 119 8.18 -19.31 -10.84
C TRP A 119 8.20 -18.12 -11.81
N LYS A 120 8.77 -16.98 -11.41
CA LYS A 120 8.92 -15.80 -12.28
C LYS A 120 9.77 -16.10 -13.52
N ASP A 121 10.84 -16.88 -13.38
CA ASP A 121 11.69 -17.27 -14.51
C ASP A 121 10.97 -18.22 -15.48
N TYR A 122 10.13 -19.14 -15.00
CA TYR A 122 9.23 -19.92 -15.86
C TYR A 122 8.26 -19.01 -16.63
N ARG A 123 7.59 -18.07 -15.95
CA ARG A 123 6.63 -17.16 -16.61
C ARG A 123 7.31 -16.36 -17.73
N LYS A 124 8.54 -15.87 -17.51
CA LYS A 124 9.38 -15.23 -18.55
C LYS A 124 9.70 -16.18 -19.70
N LEU A 125 10.17 -17.40 -19.40
CA LEU A 125 10.57 -18.41 -20.38
C LEU A 125 9.44 -18.81 -21.35
N ARG A 126 8.18 -18.80 -20.88
CA ARG A 126 6.99 -19.08 -21.70
C ARG A 126 6.25 -17.82 -22.18
N GLY A 127 6.68 -16.63 -21.77
CA GLY A 127 5.98 -15.38 -22.07
C GLY A 127 4.56 -15.30 -21.47
N HIS A 128 4.32 -15.94 -20.33
CA HIS A 128 3.12 -15.73 -19.51
C HIS A 128 3.25 -14.45 -18.68
N HIS A 129 2.12 -13.92 -18.19
CA HIS A 129 2.11 -12.80 -17.26
C HIS A 129 2.27 -13.32 -15.81
N TYR A 130 2.45 -12.42 -14.83
CA TYR A 130 2.40 -12.82 -13.42
C TYR A 130 0.95 -12.91 -12.93
N GLY A 131 0.69 -13.81 -11.98
CA GLY A 131 -0.57 -13.91 -11.24
C GLY A 131 -0.48 -13.24 -9.87
N LEU A 132 -1.52 -13.35 -9.04
CA LEU A 132 -1.58 -12.66 -7.73
C LEU A 132 -0.49 -13.11 -6.73
N LEU A 133 0.04 -14.34 -6.88
CA LEU A 133 1.12 -14.84 -6.02
C LEU A 133 2.49 -14.41 -6.54
N THR A 134 2.68 -14.33 -7.87
CA THR A 134 3.96 -13.97 -8.49
C THR A 134 4.15 -12.48 -8.79
N SER A 135 3.08 -11.69 -8.89
CA SER A 135 3.16 -10.23 -9.11
C SER A 135 3.60 -9.47 -7.85
N GLU A 136 4.16 -8.28 -8.06
CA GLU A 136 4.59 -7.35 -7.00
C GLU A 136 4.16 -5.91 -7.34
N GLY A 137 4.29 -4.96 -6.40
CA GLY A 137 4.12 -3.53 -6.67
C GLY A 137 2.72 -3.12 -7.15
N GLU A 138 2.67 -2.26 -8.16
CA GLU A 138 1.43 -1.77 -8.78
C GLU A 138 0.66 -2.84 -9.55
N GLU A 139 1.36 -3.76 -10.23
CA GLU A 139 0.73 -4.88 -10.96
C GLU A 139 -0.06 -5.76 -9.98
N TRP A 140 0.58 -6.14 -8.87
CA TRP A 140 -0.07 -6.85 -7.78
C TRP A 140 -1.25 -6.07 -7.21
N GLN A 141 -1.08 -4.77 -6.92
CA GLN A 141 -2.15 -3.95 -6.34
C GLN A 141 -3.35 -3.82 -7.28
N SER A 142 -3.13 -3.69 -8.59
CA SER A 142 -4.18 -3.62 -9.62
C SER A 142 -5.03 -4.90 -9.61
N VAL A 143 -4.37 -6.06 -9.74
CA VAL A 143 -5.02 -7.37 -9.74
C VAL A 143 -5.69 -7.67 -8.39
N ARG A 144 -5.04 -7.36 -7.27
CA ARG A 144 -5.59 -7.50 -5.90
C ARG A 144 -6.87 -6.69 -5.72
N SER A 145 -6.86 -5.42 -6.14
CA SER A 145 -8.01 -4.50 -6.00
C SER A 145 -9.20 -4.91 -6.86
N LEU A 146 -8.93 -5.68 -7.92
CA LEU A 146 -9.95 -6.23 -8.80
C LEU A 146 -10.58 -7.49 -8.19
N LEU A 147 -9.76 -8.47 -7.82
CA LEU A 147 -10.19 -9.75 -7.24
C LEU A 147 -10.91 -9.56 -5.89
N GLY A 148 -10.44 -8.63 -5.04
CA GLY A 148 -11.01 -8.40 -3.71
C GLY A 148 -12.51 -8.03 -3.73
N LYS A 149 -12.99 -7.39 -4.81
CA LYS A 149 -14.40 -7.02 -4.98
C LYS A 149 -15.35 -8.22 -5.07
N HIS A 150 -14.82 -9.39 -5.46
CA HIS A 150 -15.58 -10.64 -5.62
C HIS A 150 -15.22 -11.69 -4.57
N MET A 151 -13.96 -11.75 -4.13
CA MET A 151 -13.48 -12.81 -3.22
C MET A 151 -13.45 -12.42 -1.73
N LEU A 152 -13.58 -11.13 -1.39
CA LEU A 152 -13.50 -10.64 0.01
C LEU A 152 -14.77 -9.93 0.52
N ARG A 153 -15.63 -9.42 -0.37
CA ARG A 153 -16.90 -8.77 0.02
C ARG A 153 -17.96 -9.83 0.40
N PRO A 154 -18.58 -9.79 1.60
CA PRO A 154 -19.52 -10.81 2.06
C PRO A 154 -20.63 -11.14 1.06
N LYS A 155 -21.40 -10.13 0.62
CA LYS A 155 -22.49 -10.25 -0.38
C LYS A 155 -22.06 -10.84 -1.73
N ALA A 156 -20.78 -10.77 -2.09
CA ALA A 156 -20.27 -11.37 -3.33
C ALA A 156 -19.89 -12.86 -3.14
N VAL A 157 -19.51 -13.24 -1.93
CA VAL A 157 -19.12 -14.61 -1.56
C VAL A 157 -20.32 -15.45 -1.14
N GLU A 158 -21.32 -14.84 -0.52
CA GLU A 158 -22.65 -15.42 -0.28
C GLU A 158 -23.25 -16.02 -1.57
N ALA A 159 -23.00 -15.41 -2.74
CA ALA A 159 -23.48 -15.89 -4.03
C ALA A 159 -22.85 -17.20 -4.54
N TYR A 160 -21.81 -17.72 -3.88
CA TYR A 160 -21.18 -19.03 -4.16
C TYR A 160 -21.74 -20.17 -3.30
N ASP A 161 -22.67 -19.90 -2.37
CA ASP A 161 -23.15 -20.88 -1.39
C ASP A 161 -23.78 -22.13 -2.02
N LYS A 162 -24.60 -21.97 -3.06
CA LYS A 162 -25.22 -23.06 -3.83
C LYS A 162 -24.17 -23.88 -4.59
N THR A 163 -23.14 -23.24 -5.12
CA THR A 163 -22.04 -23.90 -5.83
C THR A 163 -21.23 -24.77 -4.85
N LEU A 164 -20.83 -24.21 -3.72
CA LEU A 164 -20.10 -24.93 -2.67
C LEU A 164 -20.94 -26.04 -2.04
N ASN A 165 -22.23 -25.81 -1.77
CA ASN A 165 -23.13 -26.85 -1.26
C ASN A 165 -23.36 -28.02 -2.24
N GLY A 166 -23.23 -27.79 -3.55
CA GLY A 166 -23.18 -28.87 -4.55
C GLY A 166 -21.97 -29.77 -4.33
N VAL A 167 -20.77 -29.17 -4.30
CA VAL A 167 -19.50 -29.90 -4.07
C VAL A 167 -19.48 -30.62 -2.70
N VAL A 168 -19.98 -29.98 -1.63
CA VAL A 168 -20.15 -30.62 -0.31
C VAL A 168 -21.17 -31.77 -0.36
N GLY A 169 -22.20 -31.68 -1.20
CA GLY A 169 -23.18 -32.76 -1.39
C GLY A 169 -22.56 -34.02 -1.98
N ASP A 170 -21.65 -33.86 -2.92
CA ASP A 170 -20.96 -34.98 -3.55
C ASP A 170 -19.90 -35.57 -2.61
N LEU A 171 -19.18 -34.74 -1.85
CA LEU A 171 -18.29 -35.21 -0.78
C LEU A 171 -19.05 -36.07 0.24
N VAL A 172 -20.18 -35.57 0.77
CA VAL A 172 -21.01 -36.33 1.73
C VAL A 172 -21.53 -37.63 1.11
N SER A 173 -21.89 -37.62 -0.19
CA SER A 173 -22.36 -38.82 -0.89
C SER A 173 -21.25 -39.85 -1.09
N LYS A 174 -20.04 -39.42 -1.45
CA LYS A 174 -18.84 -40.26 -1.59
C LYS A 174 -18.39 -40.86 -0.25
N LEU A 175 -18.43 -40.06 0.83
CA LEU A 175 -18.18 -40.53 2.19
C LEU A 175 -19.22 -41.56 2.65
N ARG A 176 -20.53 -41.34 2.39
CA ARG A 176 -21.59 -42.34 2.64
C ARG A 176 -21.35 -43.63 1.87
N LEU A 177 -20.91 -43.56 0.60
CA LEU A 177 -20.63 -44.74 -0.23
C LEU A 177 -19.44 -45.55 0.31
N ARG A 178 -18.30 -44.89 0.59
CA ARG A 178 -17.13 -45.55 1.23
C ARG A 178 -17.47 -46.15 2.60
N ARG A 179 -18.28 -45.46 3.42
CA ARG A 179 -18.74 -45.97 4.71
C ARG A 179 -19.55 -47.26 4.56
N ARG A 180 -20.41 -47.37 3.53
CA ARG A 180 -21.24 -48.57 3.28
C ARG A 180 -20.43 -49.81 2.90
N SER A 181 -19.27 -49.68 2.26
CA SER A 181 -18.48 -50.84 1.83
C SER A 181 -17.49 -51.36 2.86
N GLN A 182 -17.09 -50.55 3.86
CA GLN A 182 -16.05 -50.92 4.84
C GLN A 182 -16.36 -50.59 6.30
N GLY A 183 -17.43 -49.83 6.61
CA GLY A 183 -17.72 -49.32 7.97
C GLY A 183 -16.74 -48.24 8.47
N LEU A 184 -15.69 -47.96 7.71
CA LEU A 184 -14.55 -47.08 8.00
C LEU A 184 -14.24 -46.27 6.73
N VAL A 185 -13.86 -45.00 6.88
CA VAL A 185 -13.38 -44.20 5.74
C VAL A 185 -11.86 -44.12 5.82
N ASN A 186 -11.21 -44.92 4.99
CA ASN A 186 -9.75 -44.91 4.81
C ASN A 186 -9.32 -43.76 3.89
N ASP A 187 -8.18 -43.14 4.20
CA ASP A 187 -7.53 -42.07 3.40
C ASP A 187 -8.40 -40.81 3.19
N ILE A 188 -9.04 -40.33 4.27
CA ILE A 188 -9.97 -39.19 4.18
C ILE A 188 -9.32 -37.89 3.70
N ALA A 189 -8.02 -37.68 4.00
CA ALA A 189 -7.25 -36.54 3.52
C ALA A 189 -7.14 -36.48 1.98
N SER A 190 -7.15 -37.62 1.30
CA SER A 190 -7.12 -37.76 -0.17
C SER A 190 -8.46 -37.39 -0.82
N GLU A 191 -9.57 -37.59 -0.09
CA GLU A 191 -10.88 -37.08 -0.50
C GLU A 191 -11.03 -35.59 -0.16
N PHE A 192 -10.47 -35.10 0.94
CA PHE A 192 -10.43 -33.66 1.24
C PHE A 192 -9.56 -32.87 0.25
N TYR A 193 -8.47 -33.46 -0.27
CA TYR A 193 -7.69 -32.89 -1.37
C TYR A 193 -8.56 -32.75 -2.64
N ARG A 194 -9.27 -33.82 -3.02
CA ARG A 194 -10.19 -33.83 -4.17
C ARG A 194 -11.36 -32.86 -3.99
N PHE A 195 -11.90 -32.74 -2.78
CA PHE A 195 -12.93 -31.77 -2.41
C PHE A 195 -12.45 -30.32 -2.57
N GLY A 196 -11.32 -29.93 -1.97
CA GLY A 196 -10.81 -28.56 -2.07
C GLY A 196 -10.45 -28.14 -3.49
N LEU A 197 -9.99 -29.09 -4.32
CA LEU A 197 -9.77 -28.87 -5.76
C LEU A 197 -11.09 -28.68 -6.53
N GLU A 198 -12.09 -29.52 -6.29
CA GLU A 198 -13.43 -29.41 -6.91
C GLU A 198 -14.17 -28.14 -6.47
N GLY A 199 -13.98 -27.70 -5.23
CA GLY A 199 -14.56 -26.48 -4.66
C GLY A 199 -13.99 -25.22 -5.34
N ILE A 200 -12.67 -25.07 -5.34
CA ILE A 200 -12.04 -23.91 -5.99
C ILE A 200 -12.21 -23.93 -7.52
N SER A 201 -12.22 -25.09 -8.18
CA SER A 201 -12.52 -25.17 -9.62
C SER A 201 -13.95 -24.71 -9.92
N SER A 202 -14.92 -25.13 -9.11
CA SER A 202 -16.32 -24.73 -9.26
C SER A 202 -16.52 -23.22 -9.07
N VAL A 203 -15.74 -22.56 -8.18
CA VAL A 203 -15.78 -21.10 -7.98
C VAL A 203 -15.05 -20.33 -9.10
N LEU A 204 -13.96 -20.86 -9.64
CA LEU A 204 -13.16 -20.20 -10.69
C LEU A 204 -13.77 -20.35 -12.10
N PHE A 205 -14.35 -21.51 -12.38
CA PHE A 205 -14.83 -21.90 -13.70
C PHE A 205 -16.35 -22.04 -13.81
N GLU A 206 -17.11 -22.19 -12.72
CA GLU A 206 -18.51 -22.67 -12.75
C GLU A 206 -18.66 -24.09 -13.37
N SER A 207 -17.57 -24.85 -13.50
CA SER A 207 -17.58 -26.22 -14.03
C SER A 207 -17.08 -27.23 -12.99
N ARG A 208 -17.74 -28.38 -12.96
CA ARG A 208 -17.27 -29.57 -12.26
C ARG A 208 -16.13 -30.23 -13.05
N ILE A 209 -15.13 -30.78 -12.36
CA ILE A 209 -13.94 -31.39 -12.98
C ILE A 209 -13.74 -32.87 -12.60
N GLY A 210 -14.70 -33.44 -11.87
CA GLY A 210 -14.81 -34.87 -11.62
C GLY A 210 -13.84 -35.42 -10.57
N CYS A 211 -13.26 -34.58 -9.71
CA CYS A 211 -12.47 -35.07 -8.56
C CYS A 211 -13.33 -35.89 -7.59
N LEU A 212 -14.60 -35.54 -7.45
CA LEU A 212 -15.51 -36.22 -6.53
C LEU A 212 -16.27 -37.41 -7.15
N ASP A 213 -16.13 -37.64 -8.45
CA ASP A 213 -16.79 -38.76 -9.15
C ASP A 213 -16.21 -40.13 -8.74
N GLU A 214 -16.91 -41.22 -9.07
CA GLU A 214 -16.43 -42.59 -8.78
C GLU A 214 -15.17 -42.94 -9.60
N VAL A 215 -15.11 -42.46 -10.85
CA VAL A 215 -13.94 -42.57 -11.74
C VAL A 215 -13.46 -41.17 -12.08
N VAL A 216 -12.34 -40.76 -11.49
CA VAL A 216 -11.75 -39.43 -11.72
C VAL A 216 -11.21 -39.36 -13.17
N PRO A 217 -11.49 -38.28 -13.94
CA PRO A 217 -10.95 -38.12 -15.28
C PRO A 217 -9.42 -38.11 -15.32
N GLU A 218 -8.83 -38.72 -16.36
CA GLU A 218 -7.35 -38.85 -16.45
C GLU A 218 -6.65 -37.49 -16.47
N GLU A 219 -7.24 -36.48 -17.12
CA GLU A 219 -6.71 -35.11 -17.15
C GLU A 219 -6.67 -34.49 -15.75
N THR A 220 -7.74 -34.70 -14.97
CA THR A 220 -7.87 -34.23 -13.58
C THR A 220 -6.85 -34.92 -12.66
N GLU A 221 -6.68 -36.24 -12.76
CA GLU A 221 -5.68 -36.97 -11.97
C GLU A 221 -4.24 -36.59 -12.39
N ARG A 222 -3.99 -36.36 -13.68
CA ARG A 222 -2.70 -35.83 -14.20
C ARG A 222 -2.43 -34.39 -13.72
N PHE A 223 -3.46 -33.57 -13.55
CA PHE A 223 -3.36 -32.23 -12.97
C PHE A 223 -2.99 -32.30 -11.47
N ILE A 224 -3.61 -33.21 -10.71
CA ILE A 224 -3.28 -33.50 -9.29
C ILE A 224 -1.81 -33.92 -9.14
N GLN A 225 -1.32 -34.80 -10.01
CA GLN A 225 0.07 -35.25 -10.05
C GLN A 225 1.03 -34.10 -10.42
N SER A 226 0.61 -33.22 -11.33
CA SER A 226 1.38 -32.05 -11.76
C SER A 226 1.56 -31.03 -10.63
N ILE A 227 0.50 -30.72 -9.86
CA ILE A 227 0.60 -29.87 -8.65
C ILE A 227 1.60 -30.46 -7.64
N ASN A 228 1.43 -31.74 -7.31
CA ASN A 228 2.27 -32.41 -6.32
C ASN A 228 3.75 -32.40 -6.70
N THR A 229 4.05 -32.64 -7.98
CA THR A 229 5.40 -32.64 -8.53
C THR A 229 5.98 -31.22 -8.62
N MET A 230 5.17 -30.23 -9.04
CA MET A 230 5.55 -28.82 -9.12
C MET A 230 5.98 -28.27 -7.76
N PHE A 231 5.28 -28.60 -6.66
CA PHE A 231 5.69 -28.16 -5.32
C PHE A 231 7.04 -28.77 -4.88
N VAL A 232 7.28 -30.06 -5.14
CA VAL A 232 8.56 -30.70 -4.81
C VAL A 232 9.70 -30.10 -5.64
N MET A 233 9.48 -29.89 -6.94
CA MET A 233 10.46 -29.27 -7.83
C MET A 233 10.64 -27.76 -7.56
N THR A 234 9.67 -27.07 -6.98
CA THR A 234 9.82 -25.67 -6.52
C THR A 234 10.89 -25.57 -5.44
N LEU A 235 10.81 -26.39 -4.39
CA LEU A 235 11.78 -26.39 -3.30
C LEU A 235 13.20 -26.71 -3.81
N LEU A 236 13.32 -27.67 -4.72
CA LEU A 236 14.60 -28.04 -5.33
C LEU A 236 15.15 -26.93 -6.25
N THR A 237 14.35 -26.39 -7.17
CA THR A 237 14.79 -25.35 -8.12
C THR A 237 15.09 -24.00 -7.44
N MET A 238 14.39 -23.64 -6.36
CA MET A 238 14.70 -22.44 -5.57
C MET A 238 15.99 -22.58 -4.75
N ALA A 239 16.36 -23.80 -4.34
CA ALA A 239 17.62 -24.07 -3.65
C ALA A 239 18.84 -24.09 -4.60
N MET A 240 18.63 -24.41 -5.87
CA MET A 240 19.70 -24.47 -6.88
C MET A 240 19.99 -23.10 -7.53
N PRO A 241 21.24 -22.60 -7.50
CA PRO A 241 21.65 -21.41 -8.25
C PRO A 241 21.41 -21.57 -9.76
N LYS A 242 21.04 -20.50 -10.47
CA LYS A 242 20.56 -20.59 -11.88
C LYS A 242 21.52 -21.27 -12.86
N TRP A 243 22.84 -21.14 -12.68
CA TRP A 243 23.84 -21.83 -13.50
C TRP A 243 23.79 -23.36 -13.34
N LEU A 244 23.41 -23.85 -12.17
CA LEU A 244 23.28 -25.28 -11.88
C LEU A 244 22.11 -25.92 -12.65
N HIS A 245 21.10 -25.13 -13.04
CA HIS A 245 19.98 -25.59 -13.87
C HIS A 245 20.43 -25.89 -15.32
N GLN A 246 21.55 -25.33 -15.78
CA GLN A 246 22.13 -25.65 -17.09
C GLN A 246 22.92 -26.98 -17.06
N LEU A 247 23.58 -27.28 -15.93
CA LEU A 247 24.34 -28.52 -15.73
C LEU A 247 23.43 -29.72 -15.37
N PHE A 248 22.37 -29.47 -14.59
CA PHE A 248 21.38 -30.45 -14.18
C PHE A 248 19.99 -30.00 -14.62
N PRO A 249 19.65 -30.08 -15.92
CA PRO A 249 18.39 -29.55 -16.44
C PRO A 249 17.16 -30.39 -16.07
N LYS A 250 17.31 -31.64 -15.62
CA LYS A 250 16.17 -32.54 -15.38
C LYS A 250 15.14 -31.99 -14.38
N PRO A 251 15.49 -31.47 -13.18
CA PRO A 251 14.51 -30.89 -12.26
C PRO A 251 13.84 -29.62 -12.82
N TRP A 252 14.58 -28.77 -13.53
CA TRP A 252 14.03 -27.56 -14.16
C TRP A 252 13.07 -27.89 -15.32
N ASN A 253 13.40 -28.89 -16.13
CA ASN A 253 12.53 -29.36 -17.21
C ASN A 253 11.24 -29.98 -16.66
N ILE A 254 11.31 -30.82 -15.61
CA ILE A 254 10.11 -31.37 -14.95
C ILE A 254 9.28 -30.24 -14.33
N PHE A 255 9.91 -29.28 -13.65
CA PHE A 255 9.24 -28.09 -13.12
C PHE A 255 8.49 -27.30 -14.20
N CYS A 256 9.10 -27.08 -15.37
CA CYS A 256 8.45 -26.43 -16.50
C CYS A 256 7.29 -27.27 -17.05
N GLN A 257 7.49 -28.58 -17.28
CA GLN A 257 6.46 -29.49 -17.80
C GLN A 257 5.20 -29.53 -16.92
N CYS A 258 5.36 -29.58 -15.58
CA CYS A 258 4.23 -29.51 -14.65
C CYS A 258 3.50 -28.16 -14.74
N TRP A 259 4.23 -27.05 -14.84
CA TRP A 259 3.62 -25.73 -15.01
C TRP A 259 2.95 -25.54 -16.38
N ASP A 260 3.53 -26.07 -17.45
CA ASP A 260 2.96 -26.05 -18.81
C ASP A 260 1.59 -26.76 -18.77
N TYR A 261 1.55 -28.00 -18.25
CA TYR A 261 0.30 -28.76 -18.11
C TYR A 261 -0.73 -28.05 -17.23
N MET A 262 -0.31 -27.44 -16.11
CA MET A 262 -1.21 -26.66 -15.25
C MET A 262 -1.77 -25.41 -15.95
N PHE A 263 -1.01 -24.79 -16.86
CA PHE A 263 -1.47 -23.65 -17.65
C PHE A 263 -2.43 -24.07 -18.76
N ASP A 264 -2.12 -25.16 -19.48
CA ASP A 264 -2.98 -25.68 -20.54
C ASP A 264 -4.31 -26.23 -19.98
N PHE A 265 -4.29 -26.93 -18.84
CA PHE A 265 -5.50 -27.38 -18.13
C PHE A 265 -6.42 -26.20 -17.74
N ALA A 266 -5.86 -25.21 -17.05
CA ALA A 266 -6.63 -24.03 -16.63
C ALA A 266 -7.13 -23.23 -17.85
N LYS A 267 -6.31 -23.05 -18.89
CA LYS A 267 -6.70 -22.40 -20.14
C LYS A 267 -7.83 -23.17 -20.83
N GLY A 268 -7.77 -24.50 -20.90
CA GLY A 268 -8.79 -25.34 -21.51
C GLY A 268 -10.18 -25.08 -20.92
N HIS A 269 -10.31 -25.16 -19.60
CA HIS A 269 -11.56 -24.83 -18.91
C HIS A 269 -12.00 -23.37 -19.11
N ILE A 270 -11.07 -22.41 -19.11
CA ILE A 270 -11.38 -20.98 -19.34
C ILE A 270 -11.92 -20.76 -20.76
N ASP A 271 -11.26 -21.29 -21.78
CA ASP A 271 -11.62 -21.08 -23.18
C ASP A 271 -12.93 -21.83 -23.53
N GLN A 272 -13.14 -23.05 -23.01
CA GLN A 272 -14.42 -23.76 -23.07
C GLN A 272 -15.55 -22.92 -22.45
N ARG A 273 -15.35 -22.42 -21.22
CA ARG A 273 -16.34 -21.66 -20.47
C ARG A 273 -16.69 -20.33 -21.14
N LEU A 274 -15.71 -19.64 -21.73
CA LEU A 274 -15.92 -18.42 -22.51
C LEU A 274 -16.67 -18.68 -23.83
N THR A 275 -16.42 -19.82 -24.48
CA THR A 275 -17.12 -20.22 -25.71
C THR A 275 -18.61 -20.48 -25.43
N ALA A 276 -18.93 -21.29 -24.41
CA ALA A 276 -20.31 -21.60 -24.04
C ALA A 276 -21.14 -20.35 -23.63
N GLU A 277 -20.52 -19.32 -23.05
CA GLU A 277 -21.22 -18.06 -22.77
C GLU A 277 -21.32 -17.13 -23.98
N ALA A 278 -20.40 -17.21 -24.96
CA ALA A 278 -20.55 -16.50 -26.23
C ALA A 278 -21.76 -17.05 -27.02
N GLU A 279 -21.96 -18.36 -26.99
CA GLU A 279 -23.12 -19.04 -27.59
C GLU A 279 -24.44 -18.59 -26.93
N LYS A 280 -24.55 -18.63 -25.59
CA LYS A 280 -25.74 -18.13 -24.86
C LYS A 280 -26.05 -16.66 -25.16
N VAL A 281 -25.04 -15.79 -25.21
CA VAL A 281 -25.22 -14.38 -25.59
C VAL A 281 -25.72 -14.26 -27.03
N ALA A 282 -25.26 -15.09 -27.96
CA ALA A 282 -25.75 -15.13 -29.34
C ALA A 282 -27.20 -15.62 -29.43
N CYS A 283 -27.60 -16.55 -28.55
CA CYS A 283 -29.01 -16.99 -28.37
C CYS A 283 -29.89 -15.95 -27.64
N GLY A 284 -29.33 -14.83 -27.18
CA GLY A 284 -30.06 -13.76 -26.49
C GLY A 284 -30.31 -14.02 -24.99
N GLU A 285 -29.70 -15.04 -24.40
CA GLU A 285 -29.86 -15.36 -22.98
C GLU A 285 -29.14 -14.35 -22.07
N LYS A 286 -29.71 -14.10 -20.89
CA LYS A 286 -29.06 -13.30 -19.85
C LYS A 286 -28.03 -14.14 -19.10
N VAL A 287 -26.76 -13.98 -19.46
CA VAL A 287 -25.64 -14.52 -18.71
C VAL A 287 -25.56 -13.86 -17.32
N GLU A 288 -25.97 -14.59 -16.29
CA GLU A 288 -25.66 -14.25 -14.91
C GLU A 288 -24.17 -14.52 -14.63
N GLY A 289 -23.31 -13.55 -14.97
CA GLY A 289 -21.87 -13.66 -14.81
C GLY A 289 -21.40 -13.62 -13.35
N ARG A 290 -21.60 -14.71 -12.60
CA ARG A 290 -21.14 -14.89 -11.21
C ARG A 290 -19.68 -15.36 -11.13
N TYR A 291 -19.19 -16.08 -12.14
CA TYR A 291 -17.82 -16.61 -12.16
C TYR A 291 -16.73 -15.54 -12.30
N LEU A 292 -15.65 -15.73 -11.53
CA LEU A 292 -14.52 -14.82 -11.42
C LEU A 292 -13.81 -14.59 -12.76
N THR A 293 -13.68 -15.65 -13.58
CA THR A 293 -13.02 -15.60 -14.89
C THR A 293 -13.75 -14.70 -15.89
N TYR A 294 -15.09 -14.64 -15.86
CA TYR A 294 -15.89 -13.73 -16.69
C TYR A 294 -15.62 -12.26 -16.36
N PHE A 295 -15.56 -11.96 -15.07
CA PHE A 295 -15.29 -10.63 -14.60
C PHE A 295 -13.88 -10.21 -15.00
N LEU A 296 -12.88 -11.08 -14.79
CA LEU A 296 -11.50 -10.85 -15.23
C LEU A 296 -11.41 -10.58 -16.73
N SER A 297 -12.04 -11.38 -17.61
CA SER A 297 -12.00 -11.15 -19.07
C SER A 297 -12.75 -9.87 -19.48
N ARG A 298 -13.89 -9.54 -18.84
CA ARG A 298 -14.67 -8.32 -19.13
C ARG A 298 -14.04 -7.03 -18.60
N THR A 299 -13.07 -7.10 -17.69
CA THR A 299 -12.40 -5.88 -17.15
C THR A 299 -11.35 -5.28 -18.08
N GLY A 300 -11.12 -5.87 -19.26
CA GLY A 300 -10.11 -5.41 -20.22
C GLY A 300 -8.68 -5.83 -19.87
N LEU A 301 -8.51 -6.76 -18.92
CA LEU A 301 -7.23 -7.42 -18.69
C LEU A 301 -6.84 -8.27 -19.90
N PRO A 302 -5.53 -8.37 -20.24
CA PRO A 302 -5.07 -9.34 -21.22
C PRO A 302 -5.40 -10.77 -20.77
N MET A 303 -5.86 -11.63 -21.68
CA MET A 303 -6.18 -13.04 -21.34
C MET A 303 -5.01 -13.78 -20.70
N LYS A 304 -3.75 -13.45 -21.06
CA LYS A 304 -2.55 -13.96 -20.36
C LYS A 304 -2.53 -13.65 -18.85
N THR A 305 -3.02 -12.49 -18.42
CA THR A 305 -3.19 -12.16 -16.99
C THR A 305 -4.34 -12.96 -16.38
N VAL A 306 -5.43 -13.21 -17.11
CA VAL A 306 -6.56 -14.03 -16.65
C VAL A 306 -6.09 -15.46 -16.40
N TYR A 307 -5.50 -16.13 -17.41
CA TYR A 307 -4.95 -17.48 -17.28
C TYR A 307 -3.99 -17.58 -16.08
N SER A 308 -2.99 -16.68 -16.01
CA SER A 308 -1.96 -16.72 -14.94
C SER A 308 -2.54 -16.53 -13.53
N ASN A 309 -3.60 -15.74 -13.37
CA ASN A 309 -4.27 -15.58 -12.09
C ASN A 309 -5.13 -16.78 -11.73
N VAL A 310 -5.91 -17.31 -12.67
CA VAL A 310 -6.79 -18.45 -12.39
C VAL A 310 -5.98 -19.71 -12.08
N THR A 311 -4.86 -19.98 -12.77
CA THR A 311 -3.96 -21.09 -12.42
C THR A 311 -3.32 -20.92 -11.02
N GLU A 312 -2.93 -19.69 -10.64
CA GLU A 312 -2.35 -19.43 -9.30
C GLU A 312 -3.41 -19.47 -8.17
N LEU A 313 -4.67 -19.14 -8.45
CA LEU A 313 -5.79 -19.27 -7.51
C LEU A 313 -6.22 -20.74 -7.34
N LEU A 314 -6.31 -21.48 -8.44
CA LEU A 314 -6.63 -22.92 -8.46
C LEU A 314 -5.65 -23.71 -7.60
N LEU A 315 -4.34 -23.45 -7.79
CA LEU A 315 -3.28 -24.03 -6.96
C LEU A 315 -3.41 -23.70 -5.46
N ALA A 316 -3.88 -22.50 -5.12
CA ALA A 316 -3.94 -22.03 -3.74
C ALA A 316 -5.13 -22.59 -2.93
N GLY A 317 -6.19 -23.07 -3.61
CA GLY A 317 -7.39 -23.60 -2.94
C GLY A 317 -7.26 -25.03 -2.41
N VAL A 318 -6.40 -25.86 -3.01
CA VAL A 318 -6.41 -27.32 -2.78
C VAL A 318 -5.92 -27.71 -1.38
N ASP A 319 -4.60 -27.60 -1.14
CA ASP A 319 -3.93 -28.04 0.09
C ASP A 319 -4.39 -27.26 1.34
N THR A 320 -4.94 -26.05 1.14
CA THR A 320 -5.29 -25.14 2.23
C THR A 320 -6.64 -25.51 2.87
N ILE A 321 -7.62 -25.90 2.05
CA ILE A 321 -8.89 -26.46 2.52
C ILE A 321 -8.66 -27.86 3.08
N SER A 322 -7.94 -28.72 2.36
CA SER A 322 -7.80 -30.14 2.74
C SER A 322 -7.10 -30.34 4.09
N SER A 323 -5.98 -29.65 4.32
CA SER A 323 -5.28 -29.68 5.62
C SER A 323 -6.18 -29.16 6.75
N THR A 324 -6.93 -28.08 6.52
CA THR A 324 -7.83 -27.51 7.55
C THR A 324 -9.00 -28.45 7.87
N MET A 325 -9.56 -29.15 6.88
CA MET A 325 -10.60 -30.16 7.08
C MET A 325 -10.07 -31.37 7.89
N SER A 326 -8.91 -31.90 7.51
CA SER A 326 -8.20 -32.97 8.22
C SER A 326 -7.99 -32.63 9.70
N TRP A 327 -7.31 -31.52 10.00
CA TRP A 327 -7.08 -31.12 11.40
C TRP A 327 -8.37 -30.81 12.17
N SER A 328 -9.42 -30.32 11.49
CA SER A 328 -10.73 -30.11 12.12
C SER A 328 -11.37 -31.42 12.54
N LEU A 329 -11.40 -32.43 11.67
CA LEU A 329 -11.97 -33.74 12.03
C LEU A 329 -11.08 -34.50 13.03
N TYR A 330 -9.75 -34.38 12.93
CA TYR A 330 -8.83 -34.97 13.90
C TYR A 330 -9.11 -34.45 15.32
N GLU A 331 -9.18 -33.13 15.53
CA GLU A 331 -9.47 -32.58 16.85
C GLU A 331 -10.91 -32.86 17.32
N LEU A 332 -11.90 -32.83 16.42
CA LEU A 332 -13.29 -33.14 16.78
C LEU A 332 -13.53 -34.62 17.10
N SER A 333 -12.74 -35.54 16.52
CA SER A 333 -12.75 -36.96 16.87
C SER A 333 -12.22 -37.21 18.29
N ARG A 334 -11.19 -36.43 18.69
CA ARG A 334 -10.55 -36.50 20.00
C ARG A 334 -11.33 -35.77 21.10
N HIS A 335 -12.24 -34.87 20.71
CA HIS A 335 -13.05 -34.05 21.62
C HIS A 335 -14.56 -34.23 21.39
N PRO A 336 -15.14 -35.42 21.65
CA PRO A 336 -16.55 -35.73 21.35
C PRO A 336 -17.55 -34.78 22.05
N LYS A 337 -17.21 -34.22 23.21
CA LYS A 337 -18.02 -33.17 23.87
C LYS A 337 -18.16 -31.89 23.03
N VAL A 338 -17.09 -31.49 22.33
CA VAL A 338 -17.12 -30.35 21.40
C VAL A 338 -17.86 -30.72 20.12
N GLN A 339 -17.66 -31.94 19.62
CA GLN A 339 -18.37 -32.46 18.45
C GLN A 339 -19.91 -32.46 18.66
N ALA A 340 -20.38 -32.89 19.84
CA ALA A 340 -21.79 -32.85 20.21
C ALA A 340 -22.34 -31.42 20.27
N LEU A 341 -21.66 -30.50 20.98
CA LEU A 341 -22.08 -29.09 21.08
C LEU A 341 -22.14 -28.39 19.70
N LEU A 342 -21.28 -28.75 18.76
CA LEU A 342 -21.34 -28.27 17.37
C LEU A 342 -22.50 -28.87 16.58
N ARG A 343 -22.75 -30.18 16.73
CA ARG A 343 -23.91 -30.88 16.14
C ARG A 343 -25.21 -30.22 16.62
N ASP A 344 -25.32 -29.93 17.91
CA ASP A 344 -26.46 -29.22 18.51
C ASP A 344 -26.57 -27.77 18.01
N GLU A 345 -25.47 -27.01 17.89
CA GLU A 345 -25.48 -25.67 17.30
C GLU A 345 -25.99 -25.68 15.86
N VAL A 346 -25.50 -26.60 15.03
CA VAL A 346 -25.87 -26.72 13.62
C VAL A 346 -27.33 -27.13 13.47
N LEU A 347 -27.79 -28.18 14.17
CA LEU A 347 -29.19 -28.63 14.12
C LEU A 347 -30.17 -27.54 14.57
N ARG A 348 -29.83 -26.79 15.63
CA ARG A 348 -30.64 -25.67 16.14
C ARG A 348 -30.74 -24.50 15.15
N VAL A 349 -29.71 -24.26 14.32
CA VAL A 349 -29.70 -23.19 13.31
C VAL A 349 -30.37 -23.65 12.00
N LEU A 350 -30.28 -24.94 11.66
CA LEU A 350 -30.92 -25.48 10.46
C LEU A 350 -32.44 -25.56 10.57
N GLU A 351 -32.98 -25.65 11.79
CA GLU A 351 -34.43 -25.62 12.07
C GLU A 351 -35.20 -26.73 11.31
N GLY A 352 -34.56 -27.90 11.17
CA GLY A 352 -35.09 -29.08 10.45
C GLY A 352 -34.65 -29.21 8.99
N ARG A 353 -33.95 -28.24 8.42
CA ARG A 353 -33.29 -28.38 7.10
C ARG A 353 -32.05 -29.28 7.18
N SER A 354 -31.63 -29.85 6.05
CA SER A 354 -30.44 -30.70 5.91
C SER A 354 -29.23 -30.02 5.25
N VAL A 355 -29.40 -28.79 4.77
CA VAL A 355 -28.36 -28.02 4.06
C VAL A 355 -28.32 -26.59 4.62
N PRO A 356 -27.17 -26.10 5.14
CA PRO A 356 -27.00 -24.73 5.58
C PRO A 356 -26.75 -23.78 4.41
N GLU A 357 -27.27 -22.57 4.50
CA GLU A 357 -27.01 -21.47 3.58
C GLU A 357 -25.92 -20.54 4.17
N ALA A 358 -25.34 -19.64 3.36
CA ALA A 358 -24.32 -18.70 3.87
C ALA A 358 -24.85 -17.82 5.03
N ALA A 359 -26.16 -17.51 5.04
CA ALA A 359 -26.83 -16.79 6.12
C ALA A 359 -26.95 -17.60 7.42
N ASP A 360 -26.98 -18.94 7.36
CA ASP A 360 -27.01 -19.80 8.56
C ASP A 360 -25.67 -19.82 9.26
N VAL A 361 -24.59 -19.89 8.49
CA VAL A 361 -23.22 -19.80 8.98
C VAL A 361 -22.99 -18.49 9.76
N ALA A 362 -23.73 -17.42 9.47
CA ALA A 362 -23.73 -16.21 10.31
C ALA A 362 -24.05 -16.53 11.79
N ARG A 363 -25.01 -17.43 12.03
CA ARG A 363 -25.62 -17.81 13.32
C ARG A 363 -24.90 -18.96 14.06
N MET A 364 -23.75 -19.43 13.56
CA MET A 364 -22.96 -20.55 14.11
C MET A 364 -21.62 -20.08 14.74
N PRO A 365 -21.62 -19.45 15.93
CA PRO A 365 -20.41 -18.94 16.57
C PRO A 365 -19.44 -20.03 17.07
N LEU A 366 -19.91 -21.17 17.60
CA LEU A 366 -19.02 -22.24 18.07
C LEU A 366 -18.29 -22.92 16.90
N LEU A 367 -18.94 -23.06 15.74
CA LEU A 367 -18.31 -23.56 14.52
C LEU A 367 -17.18 -22.64 14.04
N LYS A 368 -17.42 -21.33 14.03
CA LYS A 368 -16.38 -20.31 13.73
C LYS A 368 -15.23 -20.35 14.72
N ALA A 369 -15.54 -20.43 16.01
CA ALA A 369 -14.55 -20.57 17.08
C ALA A 369 -13.72 -21.86 16.95
N THR A 370 -14.35 -22.94 16.49
CA THR A 370 -13.70 -24.23 16.23
C THR A 370 -12.67 -24.13 15.11
N VAL A 371 -13.05 -23.66 13.91
CA VAL A 371 -12.10 -23.51 12.79
C VAL A 371 -10.98 -22.51 13.15
N LYS A 372 -11.29 -21.46 13.91
CA LYS A 372 -10.29 -20.49 14.40
C LYS A 372 -9.28 -21.13 15.38
N GLU A 373 -9.72 -22.07 16.21
CA GLU A 373 -8.83 -22.81 17.12
C GLU A 373 -8.00 -23.87 16.38
N VAL A 374 -8.60 -24.59 15.42
CA VAL A 374 -7.86 -25.48 14.50
C VAL A 374 -6.75 -24.70 13.80
N LEU A 375 -7.05 -23.54 13.23
CA LEU A 375 -6.07 -22.70 12.55
C LEU A 375 -5.05 -22.00 13.49
N ARG A 376 -5.30 -21.97 14.81
CA ARG A 376 -4.31 -21.55 15.82
C ARG A 376 -3.32 -22.68 16.12
N LEU A 377 -3.80 -23.90 16.32
CA LEU A 377 -2.96 -25.07 16.57
C LEU A 377 -2.22 -25.54 15.31
N TYR A 378 -2.87 -25.46 14.15
CA TYR A 378 -2.42 -25.97 12.86
C TYR A 378 -2.49 -24.89 11.77
N PRO A 379 -1.73 -23.79 11.89
CA PRO A 379 -1.71 -22.75 10.88
C PRO A 379 -1.10 -23.27 9.57
N VAL A 380 -1.95 -23.44 8.55
CA VAL A 380 -1.62 -23.93 7.19
C VAL A 380 -0.37 -23.25 6.61
N ILE A 381 -0.19 -21.96 6.88
CA ILE A 381 1.07 -21.23 6.66
C ILE A 381 1.69 -20.93 8.03
N PRO A 382 2.68 -21.72 8.49
CA PRO A 382 3.21 -21.60 9.85
C PRO A 382 4.08 -20.34 10.06
N ALA A 383 4.51 -19.67 9.00
CA ALA A 383 5.12 -18.33 9.06
C ALA A 383 4.87 -17.53 7.78
N ASN A 384 4.59 -16.23 7.91
CA ASN A 384 4.46 -15.32 6.76
C ASN A 384 5.75 -14.53 6.51
N ALA A 385 6.08 -14.29 5.25
CA ALA A 385 7.19 -13.42 4.85
C ALA A 385 6.75 -11.95 4.65
N ARG A 386 7.67 -11.03 4.89
CA ARG A 386 7.65 -9.62 4.45
C ARG A 386 9.02 -9.14 4.02
N VAL A 387 9.05 -8.20 3.09
CA VAL A 387 10.25 -7.44 2.70
C VAL A 387 9.85 -5.96 2.65
N ILE A 388 10.53 -5.10 3.40
CA ILE A 388 10.34 -3.65 3.31
C ILE A 388 11.41 -3.09 2.39
N THR A 389 11.02 -2.57 1.23
CA THR A 389 11.95 -2.14 0.16
C THR A 389 12.16 -0.63 0.10
N GLU A 390 11.21 0.14 0.66
CA GLU A 390 11.20 1.61 0.63
C GLU A 390 12.26 2.22 1.58
N ARG A 391 12.32 1.73 2.82
CA ARG A 391 13.09 2.29 3.94
C ARG A 391 13.55 1.23 4.93
N ASP A 392 14.58 1.55 5.70
CA ASP A 392 14.96 0.79 6.89
C ASP A 392 13.89 0.96 7.98
N ILE A 393 13.71 -0.05 8.84
CA ILE A 393 12.67 -0.05 9.89
C ILE A 393 13.28 -0.32 11.27
N GLN A 394 12.60 0.16 12.33
CA GLN A 394 12.97 -0.15 13.71
C GLN A 394 12.00 -1.19 14.29
N VAL A 395 12.53 -2.29 14.83
CA VAL A 395 11.73 -3.36 15.47
C VAL A 395 12.45 -3.82 16.72
N GLY A 396 11.79 -3.84 17.87
CA GLY A 396 12.34 -4.42 19.11
C GLY A 396 13.69 -3.85 19.58
N GLY A 397 14.00 -2.59 19.24
CA GLY A 397 15.29 -1.94 19.53
C GLY A 397 16.42 -2.20 18.52
N TYR A 398 16.14 -2.95 17.45
CA TYR A 398 17.06 -3.17 16.33
C TYR A 398 16.66 -2.34 15.11
N LEU A 399 17.66 -1.89 14.36
CA LEU A 399 17.51 -1.33 13.01
C LEU A 399 17.63 -2.47 11.99
N ILE A 400 16.58 -2.69 11.21
CA ILE A 400 16.52 -3.68 10.13
C ILE A 400 16.61 -2.91 8.79
N PRO A 401 17.71 -3.06 8.02
CA PRO A 401 17.85 -2.44 6.71
C PRO A 401 16.78 -2.88 5.71
N LYS A 402 16.45 -2.00 4.76
CA LYS A 402 15.57 -2.34 3.64
C LYS A 402 16.08 -3.52 2.83
N ASN A 403 15.15 -4.19 2.16
CA ASN A 403 15.33 -5.45 1.43
C ASN A 403 15.69 -6.68 2.32
N THR A 404 15.72 -6.54 3.66
CA THR A 404 15.83 -7.70 4.56
C THR A 404 14.54 -8.53 4.54
N LEU A 405 14.67 -9.86 4.47
CA LEU A 405 13.54 -10.79 4.55
C LEU A 405 13.11 -11.01 6.01
N ILE A 406 11.90 -10.59 6.37
CA ILE A 406 11.35 -10.74 7.72
C ILE A 406 10.35 -11.90 7.74
N THR A 407 10.56 -12.86 8.63
CA THR A 407 9.75 -14.07 8.79
C THR A 407 8.94 -13.98 10.08
N LEU A 408 7.62 -13.83 9.95
CA LEU A 408 6.66 -13.69 11.03
C LEU A 408 6.23 -15.10 11.52
N CYS A 409 6.74 -15.52 12.67
CA CYS A 409 6.69 -16.89 13.19
C CYS A 409 5.34 -17.23 13.87
N HIS A 410 4.28 -17.35 13.08
CA HIS A 410 2.91 -17.53 13.57
C HIS A 410 2.65 -18.84 14.33
N PHE A 411 3.37 -19.92 14.01
CA PHE A 411 3.26 -21.18 14.76
C PHE A 411 3.80 -21.05 16.19
N ALA A 412 4.81 -20.19 16.40
CA ALA A 412 5.30 -19.85 17.74
C ALA A 412 4.36 -18.88 18.47
N THR A 413 3.93 -17.78 17.86
CA THR A 413 3.02 -16.82 18.53
C THR A 413 1.65 -17.41 18.86
N SER A 414 1.17 -18.37 18.07
CA SER A 414 -0.07 -19.10 18.34
C SER A 414 0.05 -20.09 19.51
N ARG A 415 1.27 -20.32 20.02
CA ARG A 415 1.61 -21.22 21.13
C ARG A 415 2.27 -20.54 22.33
N ASP A 416 2.36 -19.22 22.33
CA ASP A 416 2.93 -18.48 23.46
C ASP A 416 2.02 -18.60 24.70
N PRO A 417 2.45 -19.24 25.82
CA PRO A 417 1.64 -19.35 27.03
C PRO A 417 1.39 -18.00 27.72
N ALA A 418 2.16 -16.96 27.42
CA ALA A 418 1.89 -15.60 27.89
C ALA A 418 0.71 -14.94 27.16
N VAL A 419 0.29 -15.50 26.01
CA VAL A 419 -0.85 -15.01 25.22
C VAL A 419 -2.03 -15.96 25.27
N PHE A 420 -1.80 -17.27 25.16
CA PHE A 420 -2.83 -18.30 25.15
C PHE A 420 -2.65 -19.27 26.32
N ALA A 421 -3.53 -19.18 27.33
CA ALA A 421 -3.57 -20.17 28.41
C ALA A 421 -3.84 -21.57 27.85
N ASN A 422 -3.08 -22.56 28.32
CA ASN A 422 -2.99 -23.91 27.77
C ASN A 422 -2.82 -23.90 26.23
N PRO A 423 -1.65 -23.49 25.70
CA PRO A 423 -1.49 -23.20 24.28
C PRO A 423 -1.61 -24.44 23.39
N ASP A 424 -1.20 -25.62 23.84
CA ASP A 424 -1.29 -26.85 23.06
C ASP A 424 -2.63 -27.61 23.23
N GLU A 425 -3.56 -27.09 24.03
CA GLU A 425 -4.91 -27.64 24.15
C GLU A 425 -5.89 -27.01 23.15
N PHE A 426 -6.75 -27.86 22.59
CA PHE A 426 -7.85 -27.47 21.71
C PHE A 426 -9.04 -26.96 22.53
N GLN A 427 -9.19 -25.63 22.61
CA GLN A 427 -10.24 -24.98 23.39
C GLN A 427 -11.01 -23.93 22.55
N PRO A 428 -11.92 -24.32 21.63
CA PRO A 428 -12.70 -23.38 20.81
C PRO A 428 -13.37 -22.25 21.62
N HIS A 429 -13.87 -22.55 22.81
CA HIS A 429 -14.52 -21.60 23.72
C HIS A 429 -13.67 -20.36 24.08
N ARG A 430 -12.33 -20.41 23.96
CA ARG A 430 -11.47 -19.21 24.16
C ARG A 430 -11.83 -18.06 23.20
N TRP A 431 -12.36 -18.37 22.02
CA TRP A 431 -12.77 -17.38 21.02
C TRP A 431 -14.19 -16.85 21.20
N LEU A 432 -14.95 -17.39 22.15
CA LEU A 432 -16.30 -16.94 22.51
C LEU A 432 -16.31 -16.01 23.73
N ASN A 433 -15.29 -16.10 24.59
CA ASN A 433 -15.19 -15.29 25.79
C ASN A 433 -14.63 -13.88 25.49
N LYS A 434 -15.40 -12.84 25.83
CA LYS A 434 -15.01 -11.43 25.64
C LYS A 434 -13.90 -10.98 26.61
N ASP A 435 -13.79 -11.63 27.77
CA ASP A 435 -12.83 -11.27 28.82
C ASP A 435 -11.41 -11.76 28.50
N GLN A 436 -11.26 -12.70 27.56
CA GLN A 436 -9.96 -13.25 27.13
C GLN A 436 -9.40 -12.49 25.92
N THR A 437 -8.94 -11.26 26.14
CA THR A 437 -8.34 -10.42 25.09
C THR A 437 -6.92 -10.86 24.73
N HIS A 438 -6.80 -11.90 23.89
CA HIS A 438 -5.54 -12.29 23.26
C HIS A 438 -4.99 -11.19 22.33
N HIS A 439 -3.66 -11.11 22.14
CA HIS A 439 -3.07 -10.10 21.26
C HIS A 439 -3.50 -10.32 19.79
N PRO A 440 -4.04 -9.31 19.08
CA PRO A 440 -4.64 -9.51 17.75
C PRO A 440 -3.72 -10.14 16.70
N TYR A 441 -2.41 -9.89 16.80
CA TYR A 441 -1.40 -10.42 15.87
C TYR A 441 -0.83 -11.79 16.25
N ALA A 442 -1.26 -12.39 17.38
CA ALA A 442 -0.68 -13.65 17.87
C ALA A 442 -1.14 -14.88 17.07
N SER A 443 -2.38 -14.88 16.58
CA SER A 443 -2.88 -15.89 15.64
C SER A 443 -3.58 -15.22 14.47
N VAL A 444 -2.93 -15.25 13.31
CA VAL A 444 -3.37 -14.57 12.07
C VAL A 444 -3.25 -15.52 10.87
N PRO A 445 -4.01 -16.64 10.84
CA PRO A 445 -3.83 -17.71 9.86
C PRO A 445 -4.03 -17.27 8.40
N PHE A 446 -4.92 -16.29 8.15
CA PHE A 446 -5.11 -15.68 6.83
C PHE A 446 -4.19 -14.47 6.57
N GLY A 447 -3.29 -14.13 7.49
CA GLY A 447 -2.48 -12.91 7.46
C GLY A 447 -3.29 -11.63 7.70
N VAL A 448 -2.59 -10.48 7.71
CA VAL A 448 -3.15 -9.14 7.95
C VAL A 448 -2.68 -8.17 6.86
N GLY A 449 -3.40 -7.06 6.69
CA GLY A 449 -3.07 -5.97 5.77
C GLY A 449 -3.52 -6.23 4.32
N LYS A 450 -3.14 -5.34 3.41
CA LYS A 450 -3.57 -5.38 1.99
C LYS A 450 -3.27 -6.71 1.30
N ARG A 451 -2.24 -7.43 1.76
CA ARG A 451 -1.77 -8.73 1.24
C ARG A 451 -2.07 -9.91 2.18
N SER A 452 -3.18 -9.85 2.91
CA SER A 452 -3.88 -11.00 3.52
C SER A 452 -4.37 -12.00 2.45
N CYS A 453 -4.85 -13.19 2.86
CA CYS A 453 -5.37 -14.20 1.95
C CYS A 453 -6.54 -13.65 1.11
N ILE A 454 -6.50 -13.83 -0.22
CA ILE A 454 -7.56 -13.37 -1.14
C ILE A 454 -8.82 -14.23 -1.03
N GLY A 455 -8.65 -15.54 -0.82
CA GLY A 455 -9.75 -16.51 -0.74
C GLY A 455 -10.33 -16.65 0.67
N ARG A 456 -9.94 -15.81 1.64
CA ARG A 456 -10.31 -15.95 3.07
C ARG A 456 -11.80 -16.27 3.25
N ARG A 457 -12.70 -15.50 2.62
CA ARG A 457 -14.15 -15.64 2.79
C ARG A 457 -14.71 -16.88 2.12
N ILE A 458 -14.19 -17.25 0.95
CA ILE A 458 -14.59 -18.45 0.21
C ILE A 458 -14.16 -19.69 1.02
N ALA A 459 -12.92 -19.72 1.50
CA ALA A 459 -12.41 -20.78 2.35
C ALA A 459 -13.12 -20.87 3.71
N GLU A 460 -13.39 -19.73 4.37
CA GLU A 460 -14.25 -19.68 5.55
C GLU A 460 -15.61 -20.34 5.27
N LEU A 461 -16.34 -19.90 4.23
CA LEU A 461 -17.65 -20.44 3.85
C LEU A 461 -17.61 -21.93 3.51
N GLU A 462 -16.66 -22.37 2.68
CA GLU A 462 -16.47 -23.76 2.25
C GLU A 462 -16.23 -24.70 3.42
N LEU A 463 -15.32 -24.35 4.34
CA LEU A 463 -15.07 -25.10 5.57
C LEU A 463 -16.31 -25.17 6.47
N TYR A 464 -17.03 -24.06 6.64
CA TYR A 464 -18.24 -24.04 7.48
C TYR A 464 -19.38 -24.88 6.90
N LEU A 465 -19.62 -24.83 5.59
CA LEU A 465 -20.64 -25.66 4.92
C LEU A 465 -20.27 -27.15 5.00
N ALA A 466 -19.01 -27.49 4.73
CA ALA A 466 -18.52 -28.86 4.78
C ALA A 466 -18.61 -29.47 6.19
N LEU A 467 -18.05 -28.79 7.20
CA LEU A 467 -18.06 -29.27 8.58
C LEU A 467 -19.49 -29.38 9.14
N SER A 468 -20.37 -28.41 8.85
CA SER A 468 -21.77 -28.47 9.29
C SER A 468 -22.48 -29.73 8.79
N ARG A 469 -22.35 -30.04 7.49
CA ARG A 469 -23.01 -31.20 6.89
C ARG A 469 -22.37 -32.51 7.29
N ILE A 470 -21.04 -32.58 7.42
CA ILE A 470 -20.36 -33.78 7.95
C ILE A 470 -20.81 -34.06 9.39
N LEU A 471 -20.91 -33.05 10.24
CA LEU A 471 -21.31 -33.24 11.65
C LEU A 471 -22.77 -33.68 11.83
N VAL A 472 -23.68 -33.27 10.93
CA VAL A 472 -25.08 -33.76 10.93
C VAL A 472 -25.16 -35.22 10.45
N GLU A 473 -24.33 -35.62 9.50
CA GLU A 473 -24.42 -36.91 8.79
C GLU A 473 -23.58 -38.05 9.40
N PHE A 474 -22.50 -37.72 10.13
CA PHE A 474 -21.52 -38.68 10.63
C PHE A 474 -21.08 -38.37 12.06
N ASP A 475 -20.90 -39.42 12.86
CA ASP A 475 -20.20 -39.35 14.15
C ASP A 475 -18.72 -39.69 13.96
N VAL A 476 -17.84 -38.70 14.10
CA VAL A 476 -16.42 -38.81 13.74
C VAL A 476 -15.62 -39.34 14.94
N LYS A 477 -14.90 -40.44 14.75
CA LYS A 477 -14.18 -41.16 15.81
C LYS A 477 -12.69 -41.32 15.47
N PRO A 478 -11.80 -41.30 16.47
CA PRO A 478 -10.36 -41.36 16.26
C PRO A 478 -9.95 -42.73 15.69
N ASP A 479 -8.71 -42.80 15.18
CA ASP A 479 -8.11 -44.06 14.74
C ASP A 479 -8.10 -45.08 15.91
N PRO A 480 -8.69 -46.30 15.75
CA PRO A 480 -8.61 -47.36 16.75
C PRO A 480 -7.18 -47.76 17.16
N GLU A 481 -6.19 -47.52 16.31
CA GLU A 481 -4.77 -47.76 16.61
C GLU A 481 -4.17 -46.70 17.57
N GLY A 482 -4.93 -45.64 17.91
CA GLY A 482 -4.53 -44.62 18.90
C GLY A 482 -3.38 -43.71 18.46
N ILE A 483 -3.02 -43.73 17.17
CA ILE A 483 -1.83 -43.06 16.63
C ILE A 483 -2.01 -41.54 16.66
N SER A 484 -1.21 -40.86 17.48
CA SER A 484 -1.16 -39.39 17.52
C SER A 484 -0.54 -38.83 16.23
N VAL A 485 -1.36 -38.13 15.45
CA VAL A 485 -0.93 -37.47 14.21
C VAL A 485 -0.02 -36.28 14.53
N LYS A 486 1.11 -36.18 13.84
CA LYS A 486 2.08 -35.08 13.98
C LYS A 486 2.02 -34.14 12.78
N PRO A 487 2.19 -32.83 12.98
CA PRO A 487 2.32 -31.90 11.87
C PRO A 487 3.68 -32.05 11.17
N MET A 488 3.66 -31.85 9.85
CA MET A 488 4.80 -31.79 8.95
C MET A 488 4.68 -30.53 8.08
N THR A 489 5.81 -29.94 7.69
CA THR A 489 5.83 -28.82 6.74
C THR A 489 6.27 -29.31 5.35
N ARG A 490 5.38 -29.27 4.36
CA ARG A 490 5.65 -29.53 2.94
C ARG A 490 5.23 -28.29 2.15
N THR A 491 6.00 -27.21 2.29
CA THR A 491 5.60 -25.80 1.98
C THR A 491 4.48 -25.27 2.88
N LEU A 492 3.39 -26.03 3.03
CA LEU A 492 2.29 -25.80 3.96
C LEU A 492 2.38 -26.76 5.16
N LEU A 493 1.63 -26.49 6.23
CA LEU A 493 1.49 -27.38 7.37
C LEU A 493 0.41 -28.44 7.11
N VAL A 494 0.76 -29.71 7.22
CA VAL A 494 -0.09 -30.88 6.89
C VAL A 494 0.14 -32.03 7.90
N PRO A 495 -0.76 -33.03 8.00
CA PRO A 495 -0.49 -34.29 8.67
C PRO A 495 0.77 -35.01 8.12
N GLU A 496 1.54 -35.69 8.99
CA GLU A 496 2.70 -36.51 8.59
C GLU A 496 2.30 -37.89 8.04
N ASN A 497 1.20 -38.47 8.52
CA ASN A 497 0.66 -39.78 8.12
C ASN A 497 -0.73 -39.60 7.48
N GLN A 498 -1.11 -40.50 6.56
CA GLN A 498 -2.47 -40.54 6.02
C GLN A 498 -3.49 -40.91 7.10
N GLU A 499 -4.59 -40.17 7.16
CA GLU A 499 -5.60 -40.30 8.20
C GLU A 499 -6.56 -41.48 7.92
N LYS A 500 -6.62 -42.43 8.86
CA LYS A 500 -7.76 -43.34 9.05
C LYS A 500 -8.75 -42.65 9.99
N MET A 501 -10.02 -42.52 9.62
CA MET A 501 -11.06 -42.00 10.52
C MET A 501 -12.33 -42.85 10.44
N GLN A 502 -12.85 -43.23 11.61
CA GLN A 502 -14.15 -43.91 11.67
C GLN A 502 -15.28 -42.89 11.62
N ALA A 503 -16.28 -43.18 10.78
CA ALA A 503 -17.51 -42.41 10.66
C ALA A 503 -18.67 -43.32 11.07
N GLY A 504 -19.19 -43.15 12.29
CA GLY A 504 -20.33 -43.88 12.81
C GLY A 504 -21.67 -43.23 12.49
N ASP A 505 -22.76 -43.91 12.84
CA ASP A 505 -24.10 -43.31 12.88
C ASP A 505 -24.30 -42.50 14.17
N PRO A 506 -25.01 -41.36 14.12
CA PRO A 506 -25.39 -40.60 15.31
C PRO A 506 -26.42 -41.39 16.14
N ALA A 507 -26.20 -41.49 17.46
CA ALA A 507 -27.09 -42.23 18.35
C ALA A 507 -28.43 -41.50 18.55
N VAL A 508 -29.52 -42.12 18.10
CA VAL A 508 -30.88 -41.54 18.19
C VAL A 508 -31.57 -41.93 19.50
N GLY A 509 -31.69 -40.95 20.41
CA GLY A 509 -32.77 -40.91 21.41
C GLY A 509 -32.57 -41.71 22.71
N ALA A 510 -32.10 -41.05 23.76
CA ALA A 510 -32.40 -41.39 25.15
C ALA A 510 -32.49 -40.10 26.00
N PRO A 511 -33.45 -39.95 26.91
CA PRO A 511 -33.58 -38.74 27.74
C PRO A 511 -32.50 -38.69 28.84
N MET A 512 -32.12 -37.48 29.25
CA MET A 512 -31.16 -37.27 30.33
C MET A 512 -31.68 -37.83 31.67
N ALA A 513 -31.05 -38.89 32.18
CA ALA A 513 -31.21 -39.37 33.54
C ALA A 513 -30.07 -38.86 34.44
N VAL A 514 -30.39 -38.35 35.63
CA VAL A 514 -29.41 -37.81 36.58
C VAL A 514 -29.06 -38.83 37.66
N ALA A 515 -27.87 -39.43 37.55
CA ALA A 515 -27.15 -40.17 38.58
C ALA A 515 -25.67 -40.22 38.17
N GLY A 516 -24.68 -40.42 39.05
CA GLY A 516 -24.69 -40.58 40.50
C GLY A 516 -23.31 -41.09 40.92
N ALA A 517 -22.67 -40.52 41.95
CA ALA A 517 -21.27 -40.78 42.23
C ALA A 517 -21.04 -41.96 43.21
N GLN A 518 -20.36 -43.01 42.76
CA GLN A 518 -19.62 -44.04 43.51
C GLN A 518 -18.75 -44.78 42.45
N SER A 519 -17.41 -44.86 42.48
CA SER A 519 -16.40 -45.21 43.50
C SER A 519 -16.04 -46.70 43.49
N ARG A 520 -14.75 -47.00 43.72
CA ARG A 520 -14.10 -48.34 43.82
C ARG A 520 -13.89 -49.12 42.50
N SER A 521 -12.87 -49.98 42.38
CA SER A 521 -11.46 -50.00 42.88
C SER A 521 -10.75 -51.25 42.31
N GLU A 522 -9.45 -51.42 42.60
CA GLU A 522 -8.67 -52.68 42.52
C GLU A 522 -8.38 -53.23 41.09
N ASP A 523 -7.21 -53.84 40.78
CA ASP A 523 -5.95 -53.95 41.54
C ASP A 523 -4.71 -54.30 40.68
N GLU A 524 -3.51 -54.06 41.25
CA GLU A 524 -2.16 -54.67 41.01
C GLU A 524 -1.60 -54.76 39.55
N GLU A 525 -0.31 -55.01 39.22
CA GLU A 525 1.00 -55.28 39.87
C GLU A 525 2.10 -54.62 38.97
N SER A 526 3.38 -54.37 39.31
CA SER A 526 4.09 -54.00 40.56
C SER A 526 5.51 -53.45 40.18
N LEU A 527 6.59 -53.82 40.89
CA LEU A 527 8.05 -53.61 40.63
C LEU A 527 8.54 -52.21 40.12
N GLY A 528 9.47 -51.49 40.77
CA GLY A 528 10.18 -51.78 42.02
C GLY A 528 11.17 -50.68 42.48
N VAL A 529 10.77 -49.94 43.51
CA VAL A 529 11.57 -49.47 44.68
C VAL A 529 13.01 -48.90 44.47
N LYS A 530 13.20 -47.61 44.80
CA LYS A 530 14.04 -47.18 45.97
C LYS A 530 13.84 -45.71 46.38
N ASP A 531 13.78 -45.51 47.70
CA ASP A 531 13.48 -44.25 48.40
C ASP A 531 14.61 -43.19 48.36
N VAL A 532 14.26 -41.93 48.69
CA VAL A 532 14.59 -41.36 50.02
C VAL A 532 13.59 -40.23 50.40
N LYS A 533 13.25 -40.20 51.70
CA LYS A 533 12.31 -39.27 52.40
C LYS A 533 12.80 -37.80 52.37
N ARG A 534 12.03 -36.75 52.75
CA ARG A 534 11.23 -36.61 54.00
C ARG A 534 10.40 -35.30 54.08
N THR A 535 9.22 -35.35 54.71
CA THR A 535 8.42 -34.24 55.35
C THR A 535 7.99 -33.01 54.48
N ALA A 536 6.73 -32.56 54.41
CA ALA A 536 5.70 -32.20 55.43
C ALA A 536 6.01 -30.87 56.18
N THR A 537 5.06 -29.99 56.56
CA THR A 537 3.59 -30.11 56.75
C THR A 537 2.88 -28.72 56.77
N GLN A 538 1.54 -28.67 56.81
CA GLN A 538 0.67 -27.56 57.33
C GLN A 538 0.61 -26.22 56.52
N ALA A 539 -0.44 -25.38 56.60
CA ALA A 539 -1.84 -25.52 57.08
C ALA A 539 -2.77 -24.41 56.50
N PHE A 540 -4.07 -24.48 56.78
CA PHE A 540 -5.11 -23.51 56.37
C PHE A 540 -4.96 -22.13 57.05
N GLY A 541 -5.46 -21.06 56.38
CA GLY A 541 -5.65 -19.74 56.97
C GLY A 541 -6.55 -18.82 56.13
N SER A 542 -7.78 -18.57 56.58
CA SER A 542 -8.77 -17.73 55.88
C SER A 542 -8.70 -16.25 56.31
N GLY A 543 -8.99 -15.32 55.40
CA GLY A 543 -9.15 -13.90 55.77
C GLY A 543 -9.25 -12.91 54.61
N VAL A 544 -10.45 -12.42 54.31
CA VAL A 544 -10.68 -11.29 53.38
C VAL A 544 -10.95 -10.01 54.17
N PRO A 545 -10.22 -8.91 53.89
CA PRO A 545 -10.73 -7.56 54.09
C PRO A 545 -10.69 -6.70 52.81
N LYS A 546 -11.82 -6.04 52.49
CA LYS A 546 -11.94 -5.11 51.35
C LYS A 546 -11.34 -3.74 51.65
N ARG A 547 -10.35 -3.28 50.86
CA ARG A 547 -10.11 -1.88 50.39
C ARG A 547 -8.73 -1.81 49.70
N ARG A 548 -8.40 -0.83 48.85
CA ARG A 548 -9.05 0.45 48.47
C ARG A 548 -8.71 0.76 47.01
N SER A 549 -9.66 1.19 46.18
CA SER A 549 -9.36 1.65 44.82
C SER A 549 -8.68 3.03 44.83
N SER A 550 -7.61 3.18 44.04
CA SER A 550 -6.91 4.46 43.83
C SER A 550 -6.93 4.86 42.36
N SER A 551 -7.85 5.76 42.00
CA SER A 551 -7.98 6.31 40.65
C SER A 551 -6.81 7.24 40.32
N ARG A 552 -5.93 6.84 39.39
CA ARG A 552 -5.02 7.75 38.67
C ARG A 552 -5.14 7.57 37.16
N SER A 553 -5.87 8.49 36.53
CA SER A 553 -6.04 8.57 35.08
C SER A 553 -4.73 9.00 34.40
N ILE A 554 -4.04 8.08 33.73
CA ILE A 554 -2.91 8.42 32.87
C ILE A 554 -3.45 9.05 31.57
N LYS A 555 -3.23 10.36 31.40
CA LYS A 555 -3.55 11.06 30.16
C LYS A 555 -2.61 10.59 29.04
N ARG A 556 -3.09 9.76 28.12
CA ARG A 556 -2.44 9.60 26.80
C ARG A 556 -2.66 10.87 25.97
N LYS A 557 -1.67 11.25 25.16
CA LYS A 557 -1.83 12.27 24.11
C LYS A 557 -2.87 11.78 23.08
N LYS A 558 -3.55 12.73 22.43
CA LYS A 558 -4.25 12.44 21.17
C LYS A 558 -3.23 11.97 20.12
N PHE A 559 -3.73 11.18 19.17
CA PHE A 559 -3.05 10.77 17.95
C PHE A 559 -3.87 11.38 16.80
N ASP A 560 -3.19 11.87 15.77
CA ASP A 560 -3.82 12.48 14.60
C ASP A 560 -3.69 11.48 13.44
N ASP A 561 -4.78 10.79 13.12
CA ASP A 561 -4.91 9.87 11.98
C ASP A 561 -5.82 10.51 10.92
N GLU A 562 -5.23 11.15 9.90
CA GLU A 562 -5.93 11.55 8.67
C GLU A 562 -5.01 11.29 7.45
N LEU A 563 -5.65 11.06 6.30
CA LEU A 563 -5.09 10.51 5.05
C LEU A 563 -4.62 9.04 5.17
N VAL A 564 -4.80 8.19 4.14
CA VAL A 564 -5.03 8.48 2.72
C VAL A 564 -6.32 7.83 2.19
N GLU A 565 -7.23 8.66 1.71
CA GLU A 565 -8.26 8.28 0.72
C GLU A 565 -7.88 8.74 -0.70
N SER A 566 -8.63 8.24 -1.68
CA SER A 566 -8.64 8.51 -3.12
C SER A 566 -7.57 9.44 -3.76
N SER A 567 -6.81 8.88 -4.70
CA SER A 567 -6.19 9.64 -5.81
C SER A 567 -6.00 8.75 -7.05
N LEU A 568 -6.96 8.83 -7.98
CA LEU A 568 -6.94 8.10 -9.26
C LEU A 568 -6.91 9.08 -10.43
N VAL A 569 -5.75 9.25 -11.06
CA VAL A 569 -5.63 9.97 -12.35
C VAL A 569 -5.45 8.96 -13.48
N LYS A 570 -6.53 8.68 -14.23
CA LYS A 570 -6.45 7.87 -15.45
C LYS A 570 -6.01 8.73 -16.64
N SER A 571 -4.87 8.41 -17.24
CA SER A 571 -4.55 8.83 -18.61
C SER A 571 -5.02 7.77 -19.61
N SER A 572 -5.83 8.16 -20.59
CA SER A 572 -6.18 7.30 -21.72
C SER A 572 -5.33 7.65 -22.94
N SER A 573 -4.81 6.63 -23.61
CA SER A 573 -4.18 6.75 -24.93
C SER A 573 -4.89 5.80 -25.90
N ARG A 574 -5.58 6.37 -26.90
CA ARG A 574 -6.21 5.59 -27.97
C ARG A 574 -5.77 6.18 -29.30
N VAL A 575 -4.92 5.44 -30.02
CA VAL A 575 -4.51 5.78 -31.38
C VAL A 575 -5.43 5.06 -32.36
N LYS A 576 -5.85 5.77 -33.41
CA LYS A 576 -6.42 5.19 -34.64
C LYS A 576 -5.61 5.67 -35.83
N GLY A 577 -5.57 4.86 -36.90
CA GLY A 577 -4.95 5.21 -38.17
C GLY A 577 -5.78 6.21 -39.01
N PRO A 578 -5.19 6.76 -40.09
CA PRO A 578 -5.77 7.81 -40.96
C PRO A 578 -6.21 7.23 -42.33
N PRO A 579 -6.41 8.00 -43.43
CA PRO A 579 -6.66 9.46 -43.65
C PRO A 579 -7.88 9.77 -44.58
N VAL A 580 -7.96 11.03 -45.09
CA VAL A 580 -8.39 11.46 -46.48
C VAL A 580 -9.69 12.31 -46.68
N ILE A 581 -9.50 13.53 -47.24
CA ILE A 581 -10.35 14.45 -48.08
C ILE A 581 -11.65 15.13 -47.54
N GLU A 582 -11.56 16.45 -47.32
CA GLU A 582 -12.11 17.60 -48.13
C GLU A 582 -13.47 17.52 -48.93
N PRO A 583 -14.04 18.65 -49.43
CA PRO A 583 -13.91 20.09 -49.09
C PRO A 583 -15.27 20.88 -49.05
N VAL A 584 -15.23 22.23 -48.87
CA VAL A 584 -15.92 23.32 -49.66
C VAL A 584 -15.92 24.67 -48.88
N ARG A 585 -16.17 25.81 -49.55
CA ARG A 585 -15.85 27.21 -49.16
C ARG A 585 -17.09 28.12 -48.91
N CYS A 586 -16.79 29.37 -48.51
CA CYS A 586 -17.50 30.66 -48.72
C CYS A 586 -18.23 31.28 -47.51
N SER A 587 -18.27 32.61 -47.30
CA SER A 587 -17.52 33.74 -47.93
C SER A 587 -17.75 35.10 -47.24
N GLY A 588 -16.69 35.92 -47.08
CA GLY A 588 -16.73 37.39 -46.82
C GLY A 588 -17.26 37.87 -45.45
N SER A 589 -17.07 39.12 -45.01
CA SER A 589 -16.08 40.17 -45.37
C SER A 589 -16.04 41.29 -44.29
N GLU A 590 -15.00 42.13 -44.32
CA GLU A 590 -14.73 43.33 -43.47
C GLU A 590 -15.77 44.49 -43.67
N PRO A 591 -15.81 45.64 -42.91
CA PRO A 591 -14.69 46.34 -42.26
C PRO A 591 -14.97 47.12 -40.92
N SER A 592 -14.40 48.32 -40.73
CA SER A 592 -13.79 48.82 -39.48
C SER A 592 -14.33 50.14 -38.86
N SER A 593 -14.07 50.29 -37.54
CA SER A 593 -13.55 51.52 -36.84
C SER A 593 -14.41 52.77 -36.48
N SER A 594 -13.95 53.47 -35.40
CA SER A 594 -14.23 54.88 -34.97
C SER A 594 -15.61 55.19 -34.32
N GLU A 595 -15.73 55.58 -33.04
CA GLU A 595 -15.40 56.83 -32.30
C GLU A 595 -16.54 57.90 -32.24
N LYS A 596 -16.96 58.34 -31.01
CA LYS A 596 -17.00 59.78 -30.54
C LYS A 596 -17.71 60.06 -29.19
N LYS A 597 -16.91 60.52 -28.21
CA LYS A 597 -17.02 61.63 -27.20
C LYS A 597 -18.35 62.34 -26.81
N LYS A 598 -18.31 62.92 -25.57
CA LYS A 598 -18.98 64.13 -24.97
C LYS A 598 -20.40 64.00 -24.32
N VAL A 599 -20.84 64.77 -23.28
CA VAL A 599 -20.16 65.57 -22.19
C VAL A 599 -21.09 66.10 -21.03
N THR A 600 -20.53 66.33 -19.81
CA THR A 600 -20.91 67.20 -18.63
C THR A 600 -22.28 67.26 -17.89
N LYS A 601 -22.22 67.22 -16.53
CA LYS A 601 -22.78 68.10 -15.44
C LYS A 601 -24.33 68.38 -15.35
N SER A 602 -24.98 68.74 -14.23
CA SER A 602 -24.73 68.91 -12.75
C SER A 602 -26.11 69.17 -12.03
N GLY A 603 -26.34 69.30 -10.72
CA GLY A 603 -25.54 69.41 -9.47
C GLY A 603 -26.40 69.75 -8.22
N ASN A 604 -25.82 70.37 -7.17
CA ASN A 604 -26.41 70.87 -5.89
C ASN A 604 -26.92 69.85 -4.84
N ALA A 605 -27.04 70.15 -3.53
CA ALA A 605 -26.17 70.88 -2.56
C ALA A 605 -26.76 70.85 -1.12
N LEU A 606 -25.95 70.62 -0.07
CA LEU A 606 -25.98 71.28 1.27
C LEU A 606 -24.93 70.65 2.24
N THR A 607 -24.60 71.35 3.34
CA THR A 607 -23.43 71.14 4.25
C THR A 607 -23.77 71.71 5.67
N PRO A 608 -22.88 71.87 6.70
CA PRO A 608 -21.44 71.57 6.86
C PRO A 608 -21.12 70.77 8.18
N PRO A 609 -20.13 71.07 9.05
CA PRO A 609 -18.83 70.38 9.02
C PRO A 609 -18.30 69.88 10.38
N LEU A 610 -17.11 69.24 10.37
CA LEU A 610 -15.96 69.76 11.13
C LEU A 610 -14.63 69.23 10.58
N THR A 611 -13.61 70.08 10.56
CA THR A 611 -12.27 69.81 9.99
C THR A 611 -11.20 70.12 11.03
N MET A 612 -10.05 69.46 10.94
CA MET A 612 -8.77 70.07 11.29
C MET A 612 -7.68 69.69 10.29
N LEU A 613 -7.00 70.72 9.78
CA LEU A 613 -5.84 70.67 8.90
C LEU A 613 -4.69 71.37 9.62
N VAL A 614 -3.48 70.83 9.55
CA VAL A 614 -2.26 71.63 9.72
C VAL A 614 -1.26 71.23 8.64
N ASN A 615 -0.78 72.22 7.90
CA ASN A 615 0.34 72.11 6.98
C ASN A 615 0.89 73.53 6.73
N PRO A 616 2.20 73.76 6.87
CA PRO A 616 2.83 74.72 5.96
C PRO A 616 4.20 74.27 5.43
N ALA A 617 4.51 74.73 4.22
CA ALA A 617 5.84 74.82 3.62
C ALA A 617 6.30 76.32 3.71
N PRO A 618 7.39 76.83 3.07
CA PRO A 618 8.20 76.29 1.96
C PRO A 618 9.73 76.61 2.07
N ILE A 619 10.41 76.75 0.91
CA ILE A 619 11.78 77.31 0.68
C ILE A 619 12.94 76.35 1.05
N THR A 620 13.85 75.90 0.17
CA THR A 620 14.00 75.93 -1.32
C THR A 620 14.86 74.69 -1.76
N LYS A 621 15.51 74.46 -2.92
CA LYS A 621 15.97 75.30 -4.07
C LYS A 621 16.09 74.49 -5.40
N ARG A 622 17.21 74.59 -6.14
CA ARG A 622 17.53 73.94 -7.44
C ARG A 622 18.39 72.67 -7.21
N VAL A 623 18.42 71.63 -8.07
CA VAL A 623 18.93 71.62 -9.47
C VAL A 623 18.34 70.46 -10.33
N LYS A 624 18.26 70.74 -11.66
CA LYS A 624 18.06 69.90 -12.89
C LYS A 624 17.45 68.47 -12.83
N LYS A 625 16.60 68.20 -13.83
CA LYS A 625 15.97 66.89 -14.13
C LYS A 625 16.96 65.89 -14.77
N SER A 626 16.76 64.61 -14.45
CA SER A 626 16.96 63.48 -15.38
C SER A 626 15.68 62.63 -15.40
N LYS A 627 15.41 61.89 -16.48
CA LYS A 627 14.22 61.03 -16.64
C LYS A 627 14.62 59.57 -16.85
N GLN A 628 14.49 58.75 -15.82
CA GLN A 628 14.14 57.32 -15.94
C GLN A 628 13.27 56.92 -14.74
N PRO A 629 12.23 56.08 -14.91
CA PRO A 629 11.53 55.46 -13.79
C PRO A 629 12.40 54.34 -13.20
N LEU A 630 12.79 54.47 -11.93
CA LEU A 630 13.58 53.46 -11.23
C LEU A 630 12.78 52.18 -10.99
N HIS A 631 13.42 51.02 -11.16
CA HIS A 631 12.90 49.72 -10.72
C HIS A 631 12.76 49.70 -9.19
N ILE A 632 11.54 49.64 -8.66
CA ILE A 632 11.26 49.45 -7.23
C ILE A 632 10.31 48.26 -7.04
N THR A 633 10.83 47.05 -7.29
CA THR A 633 10.14 45.77 -7.03
C THR A 633 11.07 44.65 -6.52
N LYS A 634 12.38 44.91 -6.34
CA LYS A 634 13.36 43.85 -6.03
C LYS A 634 13.35 43.37 -4.57
N ASP A 635 12.88 44.20 -3.63
CA ASP A 635 13.09 44.00 -2.20
C ASP A 635 11.81 43.59 -1.41
N LEU A 636 10.72 43.20 -2.11
CA LEU A 636 9.50 42.68 -1.45
C LEU A 636 9.56 41.16 -1.15
N GLY A 637 10.63 40.48 -1.56
CA GLY A 637 10.83 39.04 -1.35
C GLY A 637 9.84 38.18 -2.13
N ARG A 638 9.36 37.08 -1.52
CA ARG A 638 8.43 36.13 -2.14
C ARG A 638 6.94 36.57 -2.09
N TRP A 639 6.62 37.64 -1.38
CA TRP A 639 5.25 38.08 -1.12
C TRP A 639 4.71 38.97 -2.23
N LYS A 640 3.54 38.63 -2.78
CA LYS A 640 2.84 39.46 -3.77
C LYS A 640 1.79 40.35 -3.09
N PRO A 641 1.39 41.48 -3.69
CA PRO A 641 0.33 42.32 -3.12
C PRO A 641 -1.02 41.58 -2.99
N THR A 642 -1.25 40.55 -3.80
CA THR A 642 -2.40 39.64 -3.66
C THR A 642 -2.32 38.77 -2.41
N ASP A 643 -1.12 38.36 -2.00
CA ASP A 643 -0.88 37.55 -0.80
C ASP A 643 -1.01 38.40 0.46
N ASP A 644 -0.52 39.65 0.43
CA ASP A 644 -0.71 40.62 1.51
C ASP A 644 -2.20 40.93 1.74
N LEU A 645 -2.98 41.13 0.67
CA LEU A 645 -4.42 41.38 0.77
C LEU A 645 -5.20 40.15 1.25
N LEU A 646 -4.83 38.94 0.80
CA LEU A 646 -5.38 37.69 1.32
C LEU A 646 -5.10 37.52 2.82
N LEU A 647 -3.86 37.79 3.25
CA LEU A 647 -3.43 37.72 4.65
C LEU A 647 -4.23 38.70 5.52
N ILE A 648 -4.34 39.97 5.10
CA ILE A 648 -5.12 40.99 5.82
C ILE A 648 -6.59 40.59 5.94
N ASN A 649 -7.26 40.23 4.84
CA ASN A 649 -8.68 39.87 4.86
C ASN A 649 -8.93 38.65 5.75
N ALA A 650 -8.08 37.62 5.67
CA ALA A 650 -8.27 36.39 6.43
C ALA A 650 -7.97 36.57 7.94
N VAL A 651 -6.98 37.38 8.32
CA VAL A 651 -6.73 37.69 9.74
C VAL A 651 -7.82 38.58 10.32
N LEU A 652 -8.35 39.56 9.57
CA LEU A 652 -9.48 40.37 10.03
C LEU A 652 -10.76 39.55 10.25
N GLN A 653 -10.98 38.50 9.45
CA GLN A 653 -12.19 37.67 9.52
C GLN A 653 -12.11 36.51 10.54
N THR A 654 -10.91 36.01 10.85
CA THR A 654 -10.72 34.86 11.79
C THR A 654 -10.03 35.22 13.10
N THR A 655 -9.24 36.31 13.13
CA THR A 655 -8.32 36.69 14.22
C THR A 655 -7.23 35.68 14.61
N ASP A 656 -7.10 34.54 13.89
CA ASP A 656 -6.09 33.51 14.16
C ASP A 656 -5.22 33.20 12.93
N LEU A 657 -3.91 33.43 13.08
CA LEU A 657 -2.89 33.13 12.07
C LEU A 657 -2.72 31.62 11.80
N THR A 658 -3.21 30.75 12.68
CA THR A 658 -3.19 29.29 12.49
C THR A 658 -4.27 28.85 11.51
N SER A 659 -5.52 29.29 11.72
CA SER A 659 -6.62 29.17 10.74
C SER A 659 -6.26 29.78 9.38
N VAL A 660 -5.57 30.93 9.37
CA VAL A 660 -5.08 31.54 8.11
C VAL A 660 -4.05 30.66 7.39
N HIS A 661 -3.10 30.05 8.12
CA HIS A 661 -2.10 29.16 7.52
C HIS A 661 -2.72 27.89 6.91
N LEU A 662 -3.77 27.35 7.55
CA LEU A 662 -4.44 26.13 7.09
C LEU A 662 -5.47 26.42 5.97
N GLY A 663 -6.20 27.54 6.04
CA GLY A 663 -7.30 27.85 5.13
C GLY A 663 -6.93 28.66 3.88
N VAL A 664 -5.84 29.44 3.89
CA VAL A 664 -5.54 30.39 2.79
C VAL A 664 -4.53 29.82 1.78
N LYS A 665 -5.00 29.60 0.55
CA LYS A 665 -4.17 29.24 -0.62
C LYS A 665 -3.43 30.48 -1.16
N PHE A 666 -2.29 30.81 -0.57
CA PHE A 666 -1.36 31.86 -1.04
C PHE A 666 -0.67 31.49 -2.37
N SER A 667 -0.06 32.48 -3.04
CA SER A 667 0.56 32.31 -4.37
C SER A 667 1.83 31.43 -4.40
N CYS A 668 2.36 31.05 -3.24
CA CYS A 668 3.27 29.93 -3.04
C CYS A 668 3.16 29.42 -1.59
N ARG A 669 3.74 28.26 -1.26
CA ARG A 669 3.69 27.71 0.11
C ARG A 669 4.53 28.55 1.08
N PHE A 670 3.89 29.08 2.12
CA PHE A 670 4.53 29.73 3.27
C PHE A 670 4.27 28.90 4.53
N THR A 671 5.26 28.82 5.40
CA THR A 671 5.13 28.23 6.74
C THR A 671 4.34 29.15 7.68
N LEU A 672 3.76 28.58 8.74
CA LEU A 672 3.17 29.37 9.85
C LEU A 672 4.12 30.43 10.42
N ARG A 673 5.44 30.19 10.36
CA ARG A 673 6.46 31.14 10.79
C ARG A 673 6.56 32.33 9.82
N GLU A 674 6.73 32.09 8.52
CA GLU A 674 6.78 33.14 7.50
C GLU A 674 5.49 33.99 7.48
N ILE A 675 4.32 33.35 7.67
CA ILE A 675 3.02 34.04 7.76
C ILE A 675 2.97 34.97 8.99
N LYS A 676 3.43 34.49 10.16
CA LYS A 676 3.53 35.31 11.38
C LYS A 676 4.50 36.47 11.18
N GLU A 677 5.70 36.20 10.68
CA GLU A 677 6.73 37.23 10.43
C GLU A 677 6.24 38.29 9.43
N ARG A 678 5.52 37.89 8.35
CA ARG A 678 4.90 38.84 7.42
C ARG A 678 3.79 39.66 8.06
N TRP A 679 2.93 39.05 8.88
CA TRP A 679 1.87 39.78 9.58
C TRP A 679 2.43 40.83 10.55
N TYR A 680 3.46 40.48 11.33
CA TYR A 680 4.17 41.45 12.16
C TYR A 680 4.82 42.57 11.32
N ALA A 681 5.40 42.26 10.17
CA ALA A 681 5.95 43.29 9.27
C ALA A 681 4.86 44.25 8.71
N LEU A 682 3.71 43.72 8.30
CA LEU A 682 2.60 44.55 7.79
C LEU A 682 1.99 45.48 8.85
N LEU A 683 2.03 45.08 10.13
CA LEU A 683 1.54 45.89 11.26
C LEU A 683 2.58 46.89 11.80
N TYR A 684 3.84 46.48 11.93
CA TYR A 684 4.84 47.20 12.75
C TYR A 684 6.07 47.71 11.98
N ASP A 685 6.31 47.27 10.74
CA ASP A 685 7.35 47.87 9.88
C ASP A 685 6.73 48.98 9.00
N PRO A 686 7.04 50.26 9.25
CA PRO A 686 6.42 51.38 8.53
C PRO A 686 6.88 51.50 7.07
N VAL A 687 7.96 50.83 6.67
CA VAL A 687 8.46 50.80 5.29
C VAL A 687 7.74 49.71 4.52
N ILE A 688 7.73 48.48 5.05
CA ILE A 688 7.05 47.32 4.43
C ILE A 688 5.54 47.57 4.35
N SER A 689 4.91 48.04 5.44
CA SER A 689 3.47 48.33 5.46
C SER A 689 3.07 49.37 4.40
N LYS A 690 3.85 50.46 4.27
CA LYS A 690 3.63 51.52 3.29
C LYS A 690 3.81 51.04 1.84
N LEU A 691 4.84 50.23 1.57
CA LEU A 691 5.08 49.65 0.24
C LEU A 691 4.00 48.64 -0.15
N ALA A 692 3.64 47.73 0.75
CA ALA A 692 2.58 46.75 0.53
C ALA A 692 1.23 47.45 0.27
N TRP A 693 0.89 48.49 1.04
CA TRP A 693 -0.34 49.26 0.86
C TRP A 693 -0.39 50.04 -0.46
N GLN A 694 0.74 50.61 -0.90
CA GLN A 694 0.86 51.23 -2.23
C GLN A 694 0.68 50.20 -3.36
N ALA A 695 1.24 48.99 -3.21
CA ALA A 695 1.13 47.95 -4.21
C ALA A 695 -0.27 47.28 -4.24
N MET A 696 -0.91 47.08 -3.09
CA MET A 696 -2.30 46.60 -2.99
C MET A 696 -3.29 47.59 -3.64
N ARG A 697 -3.06 48.90 -3.50
CA ARG A 697 -3.82 49.95 -4.19
C ARG A 697 -3.68 49.97 -5.71
N GLN A 698 -2.73 49.21 -6.29
CA GLN A 698 -2.54 49.07 -7.73
C GLN A 698 -3.14 47.76 -8.29
N LEU A 699 -3.79 46.94 -7.47
CA LEU A 699 -4.51 45.74 -7.92
C LEU A 699 -5.76 46.10 -8.73
N HIS A 700 -6.04 45.32 -9.78
CA HIS A 700 -7.27 45.48 -10.57
C HIS A 700 -8.52 45.21 -9.71
N PRO A 701 -9.64 45.94 -9.87
CA PRO A 701 -10.85 45.72 -9.06
C PRO A 701 -11.37 44.28 -9.10
N GLU A 702 -11.25 43.59 -10.24
CA GLU A 702 -11.60 42.16 -10.37
C GLU A 702 -10.71 41.26 -9.51
N ALA A 703 -9.42 41.57 -9.40
CA ALA A 703 -8.49 40.82 -8.55
C ALA A 703 -8.80 41.04 -7.07
N ILE A 704 -9.20 42.26 -6.68
CA ILE A 704 -9.68 42.58 -5.33
C ILE A 704 -10.97 41.78 -5.04
N ALA A 705 -11.95 41.78 -5.95
CA ALA A 705 -13.19 41.01 -5.80
C ALA A 705 -12.93 39.49 -5.73
N ALA A 706 -12.02 38.95 -6.55
CA ALA A 706 -11.63 37.54 -6.56
C ALA A 706 -10.75 37.12 -5.35
N ILE A 707 -10.22 38.08 -4.59
CA ILE A 707 -9.59 37.87 -3.28
C ILE A 707 -10.63 37.95 -2.16
N GLN A 708 -11.54 38.94 -2.22
CA GLN A 708 -12.62 39.10 -1.25
C GLN A 708 -13.62 37.95 -1.27
N SER A 709 -13.90 37.33 -2.42
CA SER A 709 -14.74 36.12 -2.49
C SER A 709 -14.10 34.88 -1.85
N LYS A 710 -12.80 34.91 -1.57
CA LYS A 710 -12.03 33.86 -0.88
C LYS A 710 -11.78 34.15 0.60
N ALA A 711 -12.45 35.14 1.19
CA ALA A 711 -12.40 35.37 2.63
C ALA A 711 -12.87 34.11 3.38
N LEU A 712 -12.11 33.66 4.37
CA LEU A 712 -12.50 32.54 5.25
C LEU A 712 -13.83 32.84 5.93
N PHE A 713 -14.57 31.83 6.34
CA PHE A 713 -15.76 32.04 7.18
C PHE A 713 -15.34 32.34 8.62
N SER A 714 -16.02 33.29 9.26
CA SER A 714 -15.86 33.53 10.70
C SER A 714 -16.76 32.58 11.49
N GLN A 715 -16.37 32.29 12.75
CA GLN A 715 -17.18 31.47 13.66
C GLN A 715 -18.60 32.01 13.86
N VAL A 716 -18.83 33.32 13.66
CA VAL A 716 -20.16 33.95 13.78
C VAL A 716 -20.99 33.74 12.51
N GLU A 717 -20.37 33.72 11.33
CA GLU A 717 -21.04 33.30 10.08
C GLU A 717 -21.42 31.81 10.16
N GLU A 718 -20.51 30.96 10.64
CA GLU A 718 -20.75 29.52 10.79
C GLU A 718 -21.84 29.22 11.83
N ALA A 719 -21.85 29.91 12.98
CA ALA A 719 -22.92 29.78 14.00
C ALA A 719 -24.30 30.36 13.58
N LEU A 720 -24.39 31.01 12.42
CA LEU A 720 -25.68 31.31 11.78
C LEU A 720 -26.08 30.23 10.76
N LEU A 721 -25.12 29.59 10.09
CA LEU A 721 -25.36 28.49 9.16
C LEU A 721 -25.66 27.17 9.89
N ALA A 722 -25.01 26.89 11.03
CA ALA A 722 -25.18 25.68 11.84
C ALA A 722 -26.62 25.45 12.35
N LYS A 723 -27.39 26.54 12.46
CA LYS A 723 -28.81 26.54 12.87
C LYS A 723 -29.77 26.06 11.78
N ILE A 724 -29.31 25.97 10.53
CA ILE A 724 -30.08 25.39 9.42
C ILE A 724 -29.92 23.87 9.53
N GLY A 725 -30.90 23.21 10.15
CA GLY A 725 -30.81 21.78 10.49
C GLY A 725 -30.51 20.87 9.30
N SER A 726 -29.66 19.87 9.52
CA SER A 726 -29.10 18.93 8.54
C SER A 726 -30.15 18.17 7.73
N THR A 727 -31.34 17.93 8.29
CA THR A 727 -32.45 17.24 7.60
C THR A 727 -33.17 18.11 6.56
N SER A 728 -32.95 19.43 6.56
CA SER A 728 -33.57 20.35 5.61
C SER A 728 -32.98 20.24 4.19
N GLN A 729 -33.76 20.70 3.21
CA GLN A 729 -33.31 20.96 1.83
C GLN A 729 -33.40 22.47 1.57
N PRO A 730 -32.46 23.28 2.09
CA PRO A 730 -32.58 24.73 2.06
C PRO A 730 -32.36 25.27 0.64
N LYS A 731 -33.31 26.09 0.17
CA LYS A 731 -33.22 26.75 -1.14
C LYS A 731 -32.31 27.98 -1.07
N VAL A 732 -31.77 28.38 -2.22
CA VAL A 732 -30.89 29.56 -2.36
C VAL A 732 -31.54 30.82 -1.76
N ASP A 733 -32.86 30.96 -1.87
CA ASP A 733 -33.64 32.09 -1.37
C ASP A 733 -33.55 32.25 0.16
N MET A 734 -33.45 31.14 0.91
CA MET A 734 -33.28 31.17 2.38
C MET A 734 -31.95 31.80 2.77
N PHE A 735 -30.89 31.58 1.98
CA PHE A 735 -29.59 32.20 2.19
C PHE A 735 -29.57 33.67 1.74
N GLN A 736 -30.42 34.05 0.80
CA GLN A 736 -30.64 35.46 0.43
C GLN A 736 -31.36 36.23 1.56
N GLU A 737 -32.31 35.59 2.25
CA GLU A 737 -32.96 36.12 3.44
C GLU A 737 -32.03 36.17 4.66
N LEU A 738 -31.16 35.16 4.84
CA LEU A 738 -30.16 35.14 5.91
C LEU A 738 -29.14 36.29 5.77
N LEU A 739 -28.72 36.60 4.54
CA LEU A 739 -27.87 37.75 4.24
C LEU A 739 -28.55 39.08 4.53
N SER A 740 -29.83 39.26 4.15
CA SER A 740 -30.54 40.52 4.38
C SER A 740 -30.91 40.76 5.86
N LYS A 741 -31.08 39.68 6.65
CA LYS A 741 -31.28 39.75 8.10
C LYS A 741 -30.01 40.02 8.91
N HIS A 742 -28.82 39.63 8.39
CA HIS A 742 -27.55 39.76 9.12
C HIS A 742 -26.42 40.45 8.32
N PRO A 743 -26.66 41.64 7.73
CA PRO A 743 -25.71 42.31 6.83
C PRO A 743 -24.42 42.80 7.52
N GLY A 744 -24.42 42.91 8.86
CA GLY A 744 -23.24 43.23 9.67
C GLY A 744 -22.46 42.02 10.18
N VAL A 745 -22.87 40.79 9.85
CA VAL A 745 -22.20 39.54 10.29
C VAL A 745 -21.50 38.83 9.14
N PHE A 746 -22.17 38.75 7.99
CA PHE A 746 -21.59 38.15 6.79
C PHE A 746 -20.60 39.09 6.10
N HIS A 747 -19.49 38.54 5.60
CA HIS A 747 -18.50 39.34 4.87
C HIS A 747 -19.14 39.97 3.60
N PRO A 748 -18.85 41.23 3.21
CA PRO A 748 -19.58 41.91 2.13
C PRO A 748 -19.53 41.28 0.73
N SER A 749 -18.66 40.28 0.51
CA SER A 749 -18.57 39.50 -0.73
C SER A 749 -19.41 38.21 -0.74
N ARG A 750 -20.09 37.87 0.37
CA ARG A 750 -20.91 36.65 0.46
C ARG A 750 -22.10 36.75 -0.49
N THR A 751 -22.36 35.63 -1.16
CA THR A 751 -23.54 35.41 -2.00
C THR A 751 -24.38 34.27 -1.43
N PRO A 752 -25.69 34.20 -1.72
CA PRO A 752 -26.54 33.09 -1.28
C PRO A 752 -25.99 31.71 -1.69
N LYS A 753 -25.38 31.62 -2.88
CA LYS A 753 -24.69 30.41 -3.37
C LYS A 753 -23.48 30.04 -2.50
N SER A 754 -22.66 31.01 -2.11
CA SER A 754 -21.50 30.73 -1.23
C SER A 754 -21.90 30.27 0.17
N LEU A 755 -23.03 30.75 0.70
CA LEU A 755 -23.55 30.29 1.99
C LEU A 755 -24.11 28.86 1.90
N LEU A 756 -24.85 28.53 0.82
CA LEU A 756 -25.34 27.17 0.56
C LEU A 756 -24.19 26.16 0.45
N VAL A 757 -23.12 26.50 -0.28
CA VAL A 757 -21.94 25.62 -0.42
C VAL A 757 -21.24 25.43 0.93
N HIS A 758 -21.06 26.49 1.72
CA HIS A 758 -20.44 26.34 3.05
C HIS A 758 -21.31 25.54 4.02
N TRP A 759 -22.64 25.72 3.99
CA TRP A 759 -23.57 24.89 4.75
C TRP A 759 -23.51 23.41 4.34
N GLN A 760 -23.37 23.10 3.05
CA GLN A 760 -23.18 21.74 2.56
C GLN A 760 -21.87 21.11 3.11
N LEU A 761 -20.79 21.88 3.21
CA LEU A 761 -19.54 21.43 3.84
C LEU A 761 -19.72 21.20 5.35
N LEU A 762 -20.33 22.13 6.09
CA LEU A 762 -20.65 21.95 7.51
C LEU A 762 -21.48 20.67 7.74
N LYS A 763 -22.48 20.41 6.87
CA LYS A 763 -23.28 19.19 6.88
C LYS A 763 -22.46 17.92 6.61
N GLN A 764 -21.53 17.97 5.67
CA GLN A 764 -20.66 16.84 5.31
C GLN A 764 -19.71 16.45 6.45
N TYR A 765 -19.17 17.44 7.18
CA TYR A 765 -18.23 17.23 8.28
C TYR A 765 -18.90 17.09 9.66
N TYR A 766 -20.23 16.95 9.73
CA TYR A 766 -21.00 16.82 10.98
C TYR A 766 -20.82 18.02 11.94
N LEU A 767 -20.86 19.23 11.39
CA LEU A 767 -20.63 20.51 12.10
C LEU A 767 -21.90 21.37 12.24
N LEU A 768 -23.09 20.86 11.90
CA LEU A 768 -24.37 21.52 12.18
C LEU A 768 -24.87 21.20 13.60
N ASP A 769 -25.64 22.12 14.20
CA ASP A 769 -26.07 22.01 15.61
C ASP A 769 -26.95 20.76 15.90
N ASP A 770 -27.65 20.22 14.89
CA ASP A 770 -28.46 19.01 15.00
C ASP A 770 -27.69 17.71 14.70
N GLN A 771 -26.44 17.79 14.24
CA GLN A 771 -25.60 16.63 13.96
C GLN A 771 -24.77 16.24 15.18
N SER A 772 -25.21 15.17 15.86
CA SER A 772 -24.35 14.50 16.84
C SER A 772 -23.41 13.52 16.14
N VAL A 773 -22.10 13.75 16.26
CA VAL A 773 -21.10 12.70 16.01
C VAL A 773 -21.35 11.60 17.05
N GLN A 774 -21.84 10.45 16.60
CA GLN A 774 -22.06 9.29 17.46
C GLN A 774 -20.74 8.94 18.18
N PRO A 775 -20.69 8.94 19.52
CA PRO A 775 -19.47 8.61 20.22
C PRO A 775 -19.10 7.15 19.93
N LEU A 776 -17.84 6.91 19.54
CA LEU A 776 -17.26 5.56 19.53
C LEU A 776 -17.66 4.84 20.83
N PRO A 777 -18.24 3.62 20.76
CA PRO A 777 -19.00 3.03 21.86
C PRO A 777 -18.16 2.93 23.14
N LYS A 778 -18.50 3.77 24.13
CA LYS A 778 -17.78 3.86 25.41
C LYS A 778 -18.26 2.80 26.40
N GLY A 779 -17.98 1.54 26.05
CA GLY A 779 -18.19 0.37 26.90
C GLY A 779 -17.82 -0.90 26.15
N ASP A 780 -16.69 -1.50 26.52
CA ASP A 780 -16.21 -2.88 26.30
C ASP A 780 -16.28 -3.50 24.88
N GLN A 781 -16.75 -2.76 23.87
CA GLN A 781 -16.74 -3.11 22.45
C GLN A 781 -15.66 -2.34 21.69
N VAL A 782 -14.40 -2.57 22.08
CA VAL A 782 -13.26 -2.27 21.19
C VAL A 782 -13.25 -3.33 20.09
N LEU A 783 -13.95 -3.05 19.00
CA LEU A 783 -13.88 -3.86 17.77
C LEU A 783 -12.42 -4.01 17.36
N ASN A 784 -11.94 -5.25 17.23
CA ASN A 784 -10.64 -5.48 16.61
C ASN A 784 -10.74 -5.17 15.10
N PHE A 785 -9.60 -4.91 14.45
CA PHE A 785 -9.58 -4.50 13.04
C PHE A 785 -10.28 -5.49 12.09
N SER A 786 -10.24 -6.80 12.35
CA SER A 786 -10.93 -7.77 11.50
C SER A 786 -12.45 -7.75 11.68
N ASP A 787 -12.97 -7.28 12.80
CA ASP A 787 -14.41 -7.16 13.06
C ASP A 787 -14.94 -5.78 12.62
N ALA A 788 -14.13 -4.74 12.75
CA ALA A 788 -14.38 -3.46 12.09
C ALA A 788 -14.46 -3.62 10.55
N GLU A 789 -13.49 -4.32 9.94
CA GLU A 789 -13.48 -4.67 8.51
C GLU A 789 -14.69 -5.55 8.08
N GLN A 790 -15.33 -6.27 9.02
CA GLN A 790 -16.58 -7.00 8.76
C GLN A 790 -17.84 -6.11 8.80
N MET A 791 -17.78 -4.96 9.47
CA MET A 791 -18.94 -4.08 9.68
C MET A 791 -18.99 -2.87 8.74
N VAL A 792 -17.93 -2.63 7.94
CA VAL A 792 -17.93 -1.61 6.88
C VAL A 792 -18.80 -2.07 5.71
N ASP A 793 -20.00 -1.49 5.61
CA ASP A 793 -20.85 -1.62 4.43
C ASP A 793 -20.42 -0.59 3.37
N ASP A 794 -19.57 -1.01 2.42
CA ASP A 794 -19.09 -0.20 1.28
C ASP A 794 -20.19 0.59 0.56
N VAL A 795 -21.46 0.14 0.62
CA VAL A 795 -22.62 0.80 0.00
C VAL A 795 -22.97 2.12 0.71
N LYS A 796 -22.58 2.28 1.98
CA LYS A 796 -22.73 3.53 2.76
C LYS A 796 -21.57 4.50 2.54
N LEU A 797 -20.40 4.02 2.08
CA LEU A 797 -19.28 4.83 1.62
C LEU A 797 -19.54 5.39 0.21
N LYS A 798 -20.68 6.08 0.05
CA LYS A 798 -20.90 6.99 -1.07
C LYS A 798 -20.20 8.30 -0.78
N GLU A 799 -18.91 8.36 -1.10
CA GLU A 799 -18.21 9.63 -1.31
C GLU A 799 -19.07 10.51 -2.24
N SER A 800 -19.57 11.63 -1.74
CA SER A 800 -20.27 12.62 -2.55
C SER A 800 -19.24 13.35 -3.41
N ARG A 801 -19.01 12.81 -4.61
CA ARG A 801 -18.03 13.26 -5.61
C ARG A 801 -17.90 14.78 -5.67
N ASP A 802 -16.79 15.30 -5.14
CA ASP A 802 -16.49 16.73 -5.08
C ASP A 802 -16.01 17.23 -6.45
N GLU A 803 -16.92 17.88 -7.18
CA GLU A 803 -16.64 18.47 -8.49
C GLU A 803 -15.62 19.63 -8.43
N VAL A 804 -15.47 20.29 -7.28
CA VAL A 804 -14.50 21.38 -7.08
C VAL A 804 -13.10 20.78 -6.91
N LEU A 805 -12.97 19.72 -6.10
CA LEU A 805 -11.72 18.99 -5.92
C LEU A 805 -11.28 18.31 -7.22
N GLU A 806 -12.17 17.64 -7.95
CA GLU A 806 -11.85 17.09 -9.27
C GLU A 806 -11.36 18.17 -10.26
N HIS A 807 -11.98 19.35 -10.24
CA HIS A 807 -11.60 20.47 -11.10
C HIS A 807 -10.23 21.06 -10.70
N GLU A 808 -9.93 21.24 -9.40
CA GLU A 808 -8.60 21.65 -8.94
C GLU A 808 -7.52 20.60 -9.28
N LEU A 809 -7.80 19.30 -9.08
CA LEU A 809 -6.90 18.21 -9.44
C LEU A 809 -6.62 18.18 -10.95
N MET A 810 -7.65 18.36 -11.80
CA MET A 810 -7.47 18.48 -13.25
C MET A 810 -6.61 19.68 -13.65
N ILE A 811 -6.71 20.82 -12.95
CA ILE A 811 -5.85 21.98 -13.21
C ILE A 811 -4.41 21.69 -12.77
N SER A 812 -4.21 21.07 -11.59
CA SER A 812 -2.89 20.68 -11.09
C SER A 812 -2.18 19.69 -12.03
N ASP A 813 -2.90 18.66 -12.47
CA ASP A 813 -2.45 17.69 -13.48
C ASP A 813 -2.04 18.35 -14.80
N ARG A 814 -2.83 19.33 -15.29
CA ARG A 814 -2.49 20.11 -16.49
C ARG A 814 -1.24 20.99 -16.30
N HIS A 815 -0.98 21.47 -15.10
CA HIS A 815 0.25 22.22 -14.79
C HIS A 815 1.47 21.30 -14.71
N GLN A 816 1.38 20.20 -13.96
CA GLN A 816 2.44 19.19 -13.86
C GLN A 816 2.80 18.59 -15.23
N LYS A 817 1.81 18.28 -16.08
CA LYS A 817 2.04 17.80 -17.46
C LYS A 817 2.62 18.85 -18.40
N ARG A 818 2.58 20.15 -18.07
CA ARG A 818 3.32 21.20 -18.79
C ARG A 818 4.77 21.29 -18.30
N GLU A 819 4.98 21.22 -16.99
CA GLU A 819 6.30 21.25 -16.35
C GLU A 819 7.15 20.02 -16.76
N ILE A 820 6.58 18.81 -16.72
CA ILE A 820 7.22 17.59 -17.21
C ILE A 820 7.65 17.75 -18.69
N ARG A 821 6.76 18.26 -19.55
CA ARG A 821 7.09 18.50 -20.97
C ARG A 821 8.18 19.56 -21.18
N GLN A 822 8.29 20.53 -20.28
CA GLN A 822 9.37 21.52 -20.32
C GLN A 822 10.70 20.86 -19.94
N LEU A 823 10.73 20.03 -18.90
CA LEU A 823 11.90 19.26 -18.50
C LEU A 823 12.31 18.23 -19.58
N GLU A 824 11.36 17.56 -20.21
CA GLU A 824 11.58 16.67 -21.38
C GLU A 824 12.18 17.42 -22.58
N GLN A 825 11.75 18.67 -22.83
CA GLN A 825 12.31 19.53 -23.89
C GLN A 825 13.71 20.08 -23.56
N GLU A 826 14.05 20.23 -22.29
CA GLU A 826 15.39 20.63 -21.88
C GLU A 826 16.36 19.46 -21.81
N LEU A 827 15.89 18.22 -21.58
CA LEU A 827 16.70 17.00 -21.45
C LEU A 827 17.83 16.84 -22.50
N PRO A 828 17.64 17.12 -23.81
CA PRO A 828 18.71 17.04 -24.80
C PRO A 828 19.89 18.00 -24.52
N ARG A 829 19.63 19.17 -23.94
CA ARG A 829 20.64 20.19 -23.60
C ARG A 829 21.62 19.73 -22.50
N TRP A 830 21.33 18.62 -21.82
CA TRP A 830 22.22 18.04 -20.80
C TRP A 830 23.16 16.98 -21.36
N GLN A 831 22.98 16.55 -22.62
CA GLN A 831 23.84 15.55 -23.28
C GLN A 831 25.14 16.16 -23.84
N VAL A 832 25.10 17.45 -24.17
CA VAL A 832 26.24 18.27 -24.58
C VAL A 832 26.16 19.63 -23.88
N LEU A 833 27.16 19.95 -23.06
CA LEU A 833 27.30 21.32 -22.53
C LEU A 833 28.03 22.21 -23.54
N VAL A 834 27.62 23.47 -23.63
CA VAL A 834 28.20 24.47 -24.55
C VAL A 834 28.76 25.64 -23.76
N ASP A 835 30.08 25.73 -23.68
CA ASP A 835 30.76 26.84 -23.01
C ASP A 835 31.32 27.84 -24.03
N SER A 836 31.19 29.13 -23.74
CA SER A 836 31.90 30.21 -24.42
C SER A 836 33.37 30.25 -24.01
N ILE A 837 34.31 30.32 -24.96
CA ILE A 837 35.76 30.26 -24.72
C ILE A 837 36.33 31.61 -24.20
N THR A 838 35.47 32.60 -23.94
CA THR A 838 35.85 33.98 -23.56
C THR A 838 36.21 34.14 -22.08
N GLY A 839 37.43 33.76 -21.72
CA GLY A 839 38.10 34.18 -20.47
C GLY A 839 38.24 33.08 -19.41
N MET A 840 39.45 33.00 -18.84
CA MET A 840 39.92 32.00 -17.87
C MET A 840 39.96 30.55 -18.37
N SER A 841 41.06 29.85 -18.08
CA SER A 841 41.28 28.47 -18.52
C SER A 841 40.59 27.47 -17.58
N MET A 842 39.30 27.22 -17.84
CA MET A 842 38.61 26.04 -17.30
C MET A 842 39.30 24.76 -17.81
N PRO A 843 39.39 23.68 -17.01
CA PRO A 843 39.92 22.40 -17.49
C PRO A 843 39.11 21.90 -18.71
N ASP A 844 39.77 21.20 -19.64
CA ASP A 844 39.15 20.71 -20.88
C ASP A 844 38.16 19.56 -20.65
N PHE A 845 38.19 18.89 -19.48
CA PHE A 845 37.29 17.79 -19.12
C PHE A 845 36.83 17.86 -17.66
N ASP A 846 35.72 17.17 -17.39
CA ASP A 846 35.27 16.76 -16.06
C ASP A 846 35.09 15.23 -16.00
N ASN A 847 34.77 14.69 -14.81
CA ASN A 847 34.62 13.25 -14.55
C ASN A 847 33.47 12.57 -15.34
N GLN A 848 32.67 13.31 -16.12
CA GLN A 848 31.55 12.79 -16.90
C GLN A 848 31.69 13.04 -18.42
N THR A 849 32.69 13.81 -18.83
CA THR A 849 32.89 14.22 -20.23
C THR A 849 33.82 13.24 -20.94
N LEU A 850 33.30 12.57 -21.97
CA LEU A 850 33.99 11.53 -22.75
C LEU A 850 34.95 12.13 -23.79
N ALA A 851 34.55 13.25 -24.39
CA ALA A 851 35.30 13.99 -25.40
C ALA A 851 34.84 15.47 -25.43
N ALA A 852 35.59 16.33 -26.11
CA ALA A 852 35.21 17.71 -26.35
C ALA A 852 35.47 18.09 -27.81
N LEU A 853 34.52 18.81 -28.43
CA LEU A 853 34.73 19.45 -29.73
C LEU A 853 34.96 20.95 -29.49
N ARG A 854 36.20 21.42 -29.68
CA ARG A 854 36.65 22.76 -29.33
C ARG A 854 36.78 23.64 -30.58
N GLY A 855 35.93 24.66 -30.69
CA GLY A 855 36.03 25.71 -31.71
C GLY A 855 36.92 26.87 -31.25
N ARG A 856 36.76 28.02 -31.92
CA ARG A 856 37.35 29.32 -31.55
C ARG A 856 36.44 30.12 -30.62
N MET A 857 35.12 30.02 -30.77
CA MET A 857 34.14 30.76 -29.96
C MET A 857 33.52 29.88 -28.88
N VAL A 858 33.20 28.63 -29.20
CA VAL A 858 32.50 27.70 -28.30
C VAL A 858 33.17 26.32 -28.23
N ARG A 859 33.07 25.68 -27.06
CA ARG A 859 33.44 24.26 -26.87
C ARG A 859 32.21 23.43 -26.48
N TYR A 860 32.13 22.22 -27.01
CA TYR A 860 31.03 21.27 -26.81
C TYR A 860 31.55 20.07 -26.01
N LEU A 861 31.06 19.86 -24.79
CA LEU A 861 31.47 18.76 -23.91
C LEU A 861 30.55 17.55 -24.10
N MET A 862 31.06 16.48 -24.72
CA MET A 862 30.32 15.25 -25.04
C MET A 862 30.18 14.36 -23.80
N ARG A 863 28.98 14.30 -23.21
CA ARG A 863 28.67 13.38 -22.10
C ARG A 863 27.87 12.13 -22.53
N SER A 864 27.17 12.21 -23.66
CA SER A 864 26.55 11.04 -24.31
C SER A 864 27.57 10.21 -25.11
N ARG A 865 27.34 8.89 -25.28
CA ARG A 865 28.11 8.05 -26.21
C ARG A 865 27.83 8.36 -27.68
N GLU A 866 26.77 9.10 -27.99
CA GLU A 866 26.40 9.51 -29.35
C GLU A 866 25.88 10.95 -29.35
N ILE A 867 26.40 11.79 -30.26
CA ILE A 867 25.99 13.20 -30.43
C ILE A 867 25.87 13.57 -31.91
N THR A 868 24.87 14.39 -32.23
CA THR A 868 24.58 14.89 -33.58
C THR A 868 25.09 16.31 -33.78
N LEU A 869 25.59 16.60 -34.99
CA LEU A 869 26.18 17.89 -35.36
C LEU A 869 25.50 18.45 -36.61
N GLY A 870 25.32 19.77 -36.69
CA GLY A 870 24.64 20.40 -37.84
C GLY A 870 24.26 21.86 -37.62
N ARG A 871 23.06 22.23 -38.04
CA ARG A 871 22.45 23.56 -37.79
C ARG A 871 21.06 23.39 -37.18
N ALA A 872 20.85 23.88 -35.96
CA ALA A 872 19.61 23.73 -35.22
C ALA A 872 18.44 24.47 -35.90
N THR A 873 17.25 23.92 -35.76
CA THR A 873 15.98 24.57 -36.19
C THR A 873 14.86 24.22 -35.22
N LYS A 874 13.81 25.04 -35.16
CA LYS A 874 12.69 24.89 -34.21
C LYS A 874 12.07 23.48 -34.20
N ASP A 875 12.04 22.83 -35.35
CA ASP A 875 11.42 21.51 -35.56
C ASP A 875 12.45 20.36 -35.62
N LYS A 876 13.75 20.67 -35.54
CA LYS A 876 14.86 19.70 -35.47
C LYS A 876 15.96 20.23 -34.54
N PRO A 877 15.91 19.90 -33.23
CA PRO A 877 17.05 20.07 -32.34
C PRO A 877 18.20 19.13 -32.76
N ILE A 878 19.41 19.49 -32.33
CA ILE A 878 20.66 18.75 -32.49
C ILE A 878 21.55 19.07 -31.29
N ASP A 879 22.53 18.20 -31.02
CA ASP A 879 23.31 18.26 -29.78
C ASP A 879 24.51 19.23 -29.89
N VAL A 880 25.03 19.43 -31.11
CA VAL A 880 26.07 20.41 -31.45
C VAL A 880 25.57 21.32 -32.57
N ASP A 881 25.10 22.52 -32.21
CA ASP A 881 24.68 23.55 -33.17
C ASP A 881 25.85 24.41 -33.66
N LEU A 882 26.38 24.05 -34.83
CA LEU A 882 27.53 24.72 -35.44
C LEU A 882 27.23 26.19 -35.82
N SER A 883 25.98 26.67 -35.68
CA SER A 883 25.62 28.09 -35.83
C SER A 883 26.25 29.00 -34.75
N LEU A 884 26.57 28.46 -33.57
CA LEU A 884 27.17 29.22 -32.46
C LEU A 884 28.66 29.51 -32.65
N GLU A 885 29.33 28.83 -33.59
CA GLU A 885 30.75 29.02 -33.90
C GLU A 885 30.96 29.96 -35.11
N GLY A 886 29.96 30.11 -35.98
CA GLY A 886 30.06 31.00 -37.13
C GLY A 886 29.01 30.76 -38.23
N PRO A 887 29.22 31.27 -39.46
CA PRO A 887 28.24 31.26 -40.54
C PRO A 887 27.82 29.85 -41.03
N ALA A 888 26.89 29.20 -40.32
CA ALA A 888 26.40 27.85 -40.61
C ALA A 888 25.38 27.75 -41.77
N TRP A 889 25.15 28.81 -42.56
CA TRP A 889 24.20 28.80 -43.69
C TRP A 889 24.47 27.72 -44.75
N LYS A 890 25.73 27.28 -44.89
CA LYS A 890 26.16 26.21 -45.81
C LYS A 890 26.11 24.80 -45.18
N ILE A 891 25.75 24.69 -43.90
CA ILE A 891 25.76 23.45 -43.11
C ILE A 891 24.37 22.80 -43.10
N SER A 892 24.36 21.47 -43.21
CA SER A 892 23.13 20.67 -43.20
C SER A 892 22.49 20.63 -41.81
N ARG A 893 21.15 20.65 -41.70
CA ARG A 893 20.43 20.64 -40.40
C ARG A 893 20.92 19.52 -39.47
N LYS A 894 21.07 18.31 -40.03
CA LYS A 894 21.94 17.26 -39.51
C LYS A 894 23.06 17.09 -40.53
N GLN A 895 24.31 17.26 -40.10
CA GLN A 895 25.52 17.24 -40.93
C GLN A 895 26.41 16.05 -40.58
N GLY A 896 26.41 15.58 -39.33
CA GLY A 896 27.10 14.36 -38.96
C GLY A 896 26.69 13.83 -37.59
N ILE A 897 27.26 12.69 -37.21
CA ILE A 897 27.14 12.09 -35.88
C ILE A 897 28.52 11.65 -35.42
N ILE A 898 28.90 11.96 -34.17
CA ILE A 898 30.04 11.34 -33.49
C ILE A 898 29.51 10.24 -32.56
N LYS A 899 30.07 9.04 -32.65
CA LYS A 899 29.75 7.87 -31.81
C LYS A 899 31.00 7.29 -31.15
N LEU A 900 30.90 7.03 -29.85
CA LEU A 900 31.87 6.23 -29.09
C LEU A 900 31.46 4.75 -29.15
N LYS A 901 32.35 3.88 -29.63
CA LYS A 901 32.17 2.42 -29.59
C LYS A 901 32.62 1.84 -28.24
N ASN A 902 32.12 0.64 -27.94
CA ASN A 902 32.50 -0.12 -26.74
C ASN A 902 34.01 -0.44 -26.65
N ASN A 903 34.74 -0.48 -27.78
CA ASN A 903 36.20 -0.61 -27.77
C ASN A 903 36.96 0.70 -27.45
N GLY A 904 36.24 1.76 -27.06
CA GLY A 904 36.80 3.07 -26.70
C GLY A 904 37.35 3.87 -27.88
N ASP A 905 36.87 3.61 -29.10
CA ASP A 905 37.18 4.40 -30.30
C ASP A 905 36.01 5.32 -30.69
N PHE A 906 36.33 6.56 -31.07
CA PHE A 906 35.37 7.50 -31.63
C PHE A 906 35.33 7.41 -33.16
N PHE A 907 34.13 7.44 -33.72
CA PHE A 907 33.89 7.53 -35.15
C PHE A 907 32.94 8.68 -35.46
N ILE A 908 33.24 9.46 -36.48
CA ILE A 908 32.32 10.44 -37.05
C ILE A 908 31.77 9.94 -38.39
N ALA A 909 30.46 10.01 -38.57
CA ALA A 909 29.77 9.75 -39.83
C ALA A 909 29.27 11.08 -40.42
N ASN A 910 29.43 11.27 -41.73
CA ASN A 910 28.87 12.42 -42.44
C ASN A 910 27.49 12.07 -42.99
N GLU A 911 26.45 12.80 -42.59
CA GLU A 911 25.08 12.67 -43.11
C GLU A 911 24.62 13.90 -43.91
N GLY A 912 25.46 14.94 -44.00
CA GLY A 912 25.11 16.18 -44.67
C GLY A 912 25.66 16.28 -46.09
N ARG A 913 25.11 17.24 -46.85
CA ARG A 913 25.44 17.45 -48.28
C ARG A 913 26.86 17.99 -48.52
N ARG A 914 27.53 18.51 -47.50
CA ARG A 914 28.93 18.96 -47.59
C ARG A 914 29.88 17.89 -47.04
N PRO A 915 31.10 17.73 -47.59
CA PRO A 915 32.12 16.91 -46.95
C PRO A 915 32.48 17.48 -45.57
N ILE A 916 32.83 16.58 -44.65
CA ILE A 916 33.51 16.91 -43.39
C ILE A 916 34.98 16.58 -43.62
N TYR A 917 35.89 17.54 -43.44
CA TYR A 917 37.32 17.27 -43.54
C TYR A 917 37.86 16.89 -42.15
N ILE A 918 38.71 15.86 -42.10
CA ILE A 918 39.35 15.40 -40.87
C ILE A 918 40.83 15.24 -41.15
N ASP A 919 41.66 15.99 -40.43
CA ASP A 919 43.12 16.00 -40.63
C ASP A 919 43.49 16.21 -42.12
N GLY A 920 42.75 17.11 -42.78
CA GLY A 920 42.84 17.43 -44.22
C GLY A 920 42.09 16.49 -45.17
N ARG A 921 41.58 15.33 -44.71
CA ARG A 921 40.98 14.28 -45.57
C ARG A 921 39.45 14.42 -45.67
N PRO A 922 38.85 14.42 -46.87
CA PRO A 922 37.40 14.59 -47.04
C PRO A 922 36.61 13.30 -46.73
N VAL A 923 35.70 13.37 -45.75
CA VAL A 923 34.66 12.37 -45.51
C VAL A 923 33.39 12.78 -46.26
N LEU A 924 33.04 12.02 -47.29
CA LEU A 924 31.84 12.22 -48.10
C LEU A 924 30.56 11.75 -47.37
N SER A 925 29.39 12.22 -47.82
CA SER A 925 28.09 11.81 -47.28
C SER A 925 27.92 10.28 -47.31
N GLY A 926 27.44 9.70 -46.21
CA GLY A 926 27.31 8.25 -46.01
C GLY A 926 28.56 7.57 -45.46
N ASN A 927 29.74 8.19 -45.60
CA ASN A 927 31.00 7.62 -45.11
C ASN A 927 31.26 7.97 -43.64
N LYS A 928 32.10 7.16 -43.00
CA LYS A 928 32.54 7.30 -41.60
C LYS A 928 34.05 7.23 -41.49
N TRP A 929 34.60 7.92 -40.50
CA TRP A 929 36.04 8.00 -40.24
C TRP A 929 36.32 7.89 -38.73
N LYS A 930 37.52 7.43 -38.35
CA LYS A 930 37.94 7.36 -36.94
C LYS A 930 38.48 8.72 -36.50
N LEU A 931 37.98 9.23 -35.38
CA LEU A 931 38.55 10.41 -34.73
C LEU A 931 39.61 9.98 -33.73
N ASN A 932 40.77 10.63 -33.77
CA ASN A 932 41.84 10.48 -32.78
C ASN A 932 41.85 11.70 -31.86
N ASN A 933 42.64 11.63 -30.77
CA ASN A 933 42.85 12.81 -29.94
C ASN A 933 43.63 13.88 -30.74
N ASN A 934 43.21 15.13 -30.65
CA ASN A 934 43.68 16.27 -31.44
C ASN A 934 43.33 16.23 -32.94
N SER A 935 42.46 15.32 -33.42
CA SER A 935 42.01 15.37 -34.83
C SER A 935 41.31 16.69 -35.13
N VAL A 936 41.73 17.36 -36.20
CA VAL A 936 41.16 18.62 -36.69
C VAL A 936 39.94 18.31 -37.55
N VAL A 937 38.78 18.84 -37.18
CA VAL A 937 37.50 18.63 -37.88
C VAL A 937 37.05 19.94 -38.52
N GLU A 938 36.94 19.97 -39.85
CA GLU A 938 36.58 21.16 -40.62
C GLU A 938 35.27 20.95 -41.41
N ILE A 939 34.30 21.86 -41.23
CA ILE A 939 32.95 21.78 -41.79
C ILE A 939 32.58 23.13 -42.40
N ALA A 940 32.51 23.19 -43.72
CA ALA A 940 32.08 24.36 -44.50
C ALA A 940 32.81 25.70 -44.20
N GLY A 941 34.02 25.64 -43.64
CA GLY A 941 34.84 26.79 -43.24
C GLY A 941 34.91 27.04 -41.73
N LEU A 942 34.13 26.31 -40.92
CA LEU A 942 34.30 26.25 -39.46
C LEU A 942 35.34 25.16 -39.12
N ARG A 943 36.23 25.42 -38.17
CA ARG A 943 37.32 24.52 -37.76
C ARG A 943 37.25 24.23 -36.27
N PHE A 944 37.34 22.96 -35.92
CA PHE A 944 37.32 22.46 -34.56
C PHE A 944 38.51 21.52 -34.30
N VAL A 945 38.89 21.37 -33.03
CA VAL A 945 39.78 20.31 -32.57
C VAL A 945 38.97 19.31 -31.75
N PHE A 946 39.08 18.03 -32.05
CA PHE A 946 38.45 16.96 -31.27
C PHE A 946 39.42 16.45 -30.20
N LEU A 947 39.04 16.61 -28.94
CA LEU A 947 39.82 16.23 -27.76
C LEU A 947 39.14 15.02 -27.09
N ILE A 948 39.92 14.04 -26.65
CA ILE A 948 39.43 12.83 -25.99
C ILE A 948 39.85 12.81 -24.52
N ASN A 949 38.92 12.50 -23.61
CA ASN A 949 39.26 12.25 -22.21
C ASN A 949 39.94 10.88 -22.09
N LEU A 950 41.27 10.87 -22.26
CA LEU A 950 42.06 9.63 -22.31
C LEU A 950 41.96 8.81 -21.01
N GLU A 951 41.82 9.46 -19.85
CA GLU A 951 41.67 8.81 -18.56
C GLU A 951 40.35 8.05 -18.48
N LEU A 952 39.21 8.74 -18.67
CA LEU A 952 37.89 8.13 -18.64
C LEU A 952 37.71 7.04 -19.71
N ILE A 953 38.28 7.24 -20.90
CA ILE A 953 38.24 6.26 -21.99
C ILE A 953 39.15 5.06 -21.71
N SER A 954 40.24 5.21 -20.94
CA SER A 954 41.06 4.08 -20.49
C SER A 954 40.29 3.16 -19.53
N LEU A 955 39.51 3.75 -18.60
CA LEU A 955 38.64 3.01 -17.69
C LEU A 955 37.56 2.23 -18.46
N ILE A 956 36.90 2.87 -19.44
CA ILE A 956 35.90 2.23 -20.31
C ILE A 956 36.51 1.08 -21.12
N LYS A 957 37.76 1.21 -21.61
CA LYS A 957 38.48 0.12 -22.29
C LYS A 957 38.81 -1.03 -21.33
N ALA A 958 39.24 -0.74 -20.10
CA ALA A 958 39.53 -1.75 -19.09
C ALA A 958 38.27 -2.48 -18.59
N GLU A 959 37.12 -1.81 -18.56
CA GLU A 959 35.82 -2.43 -18.27
C GLU A 959 35.34 -3.31 -19.44
N ALA A 960 35.42 -2.82 -20.68
CA ALA A 960 35.06 -3.61 -21.87
C ALA A 960 35.93 -4.87 -22.04
N ALA A 961 37.22 -4.79 -21.70
CA ALA A 961 38.12 -5.94 -21.71
C ALA A 961 37.68 -7.04 -20.72
N LYS A 962 37.11 -6.68 -19.56
CA LYS A 962 36.56 -7.63 -18.57
C LYS A 962 35.23 -8.26 -19.01
N MET A 963 34.54 -7.68 -19.99
CA MET A 963 33.25 -8.17 -20.53
C MET A 963 33.40 -9.01 -21.80
N THR A 964 34.62 -9.30 -22.24
CA THR A 964 34.90 -10.13 -23.43
C THR A 964 35.46 -11.48 -22.99
N PRO A 965 34.70 -12.59 -23.08
CA PRO A 965 35.23 -13.92 -22.79
C PRO A 965 36.31 -14.34 -23.81
N GLN A 966 37.20 -15.22 -23.37
CA GLN A 966 37.83 -16.22 -24.25
C GLN A 966 36.90 -17.44 -24.38
#